data_AF-A0A3R8RNL9-F1
#
_entry.id   AF-A0A3R8RNL9-F1
#
_cell.length_a   1.000
_cell.length_b   1.000
_cell.length_c   1.000
_cell.angle_alpha   90.00
_cell.angle_beta   90.00
_cell.angle_gamma   90.00
#
_symmetry.space_group_name_H-M   'P 1'
#
loop_
_entity.id
_entity.type
_entity.pdbx_description
1 polymer ?
#
loop_
_entity_poly.entity_id
_entity_poly.type
_entity_poly.pdbx_seq_one_letter_code
_entity_poly.pdbx_strand_id
1 'polypeptide(L)'
;MGSTARYLATRADHPDAGQVVNLGTGLFDAIAWLYDHWYLLAAGIAVCWGVSEMVVLRLAAHVSAGRMALELVPGRHFDPSLEEIFRRGVQLARASTAMPWWAPRRAKAVQIRLRADGSAPLRYRIEGPAGAQRLLSITPFGPDVVVNPARPIVDKPRDHTVRAEFILRGKLTAPLREVPLEPDPLQPLVDAVSDLRGELGDLAEIRLDIQRAPKWALRARRLQLMGAARRTERRESQRAARWLRQDASGVEDSLTWQLQQLLGSRPGASGAGRRLVMPPVPRRVDPAEALGKLVGDDQLVRVQLLVMCASNVEGRAQARLAQLQAAFDVFGGRARWAMRGWRLGPWRVGADHWPTRGAFERRWTLAHCQPPRANWVRLEELAGLLKPPTVHCRVPLFAGDLPTFEFGNPDLLMQGIYRTPDGRRRLVATHAAETLFEVGVGKAGGGKTERALAQAIGWAHAGGGLMFLDPHGDSWPRAVPFLAHDHLMQRITLVDLNAHGPAAQLTSWNPIGMHQGQVAHEVVEATADACAAALGWDDATAPRALAILTAALTVLVAVNEVACRAGRPGDQATIFQVRALLTDDDFRSTALAAVGSRLDEETSAWWDSTFTALPADAFGVVLNPIARLASNPVTRSFLGQPEGVYNIRAAMDARKIVWVCPGGNGPTDRLLTALLARDLLRAVRSRRDTAESNRVPFRAYFDELITLTGAAPETIAAMFEDFRKYKCHVHGMTQLLSRLPGPVRQSLLQNASTLAATAGSRSAIAPITAEWGDTPGPDIVATLNRFEHYMSLTVHGSRVGPAQITGPHLDDVFADLARPRQAAALERAARTSSQAAPLSQLTAQASRQHGRVDALLT
;
A
#
# COMPACT_ATOMS: atom_id res chain seq x y z
N MET A 1 -76.88 -98.06 -21.84
CA MET A 1 -77.40 -98.79 -23.02
C MET A 1 -77.28 -97.83 -24.20
N GLY A 2 -76.57 -98.03 -25.30
CA GLY A 2 -75.55 -98.99 -25.76
C GLY A 2 -74.55 -98.17 -26.61
N SER A 3 -73.27 -98.53 -26.67
CA SER A 3 -72.69 -99.44 -27.68
C SER A 3 -72.75 -98.80 -29.08
N THR A 4 -71.67 -98.53 -29.83
CA THR A 4 -70.49 -99.36 -30.09
C THR A 4 -69.41 -98.53 -30.81
N ALA A 5 -68.17 -98.88 -30.51
CA ALA A 5 -66.91 -98.64 -31.21
C ALA A 5 -66.95 -98.63 -32.76
N ARG A 6 -66.04 -97.84 -33.36
CA ARG A 6 -65.18 -98.29 -34.46
C ARG A 6 -63.79 -97.65 -34.35
N TYR A 7 -62.80 -98.50 -34.60
CA TYR A 7 -61.37 -98.40 -34.32
C TYR A 7 -60.59 -98.13 -35.64
N LEU A 8 -59.35 -97.63 -35.48
CA LEU A 8 -58.23 -97.55 -36.45
C LEU A 8 -58.28 -96.39 -37.48
N ALA A 9 -57.19 -95.66 -37.77
CA ALA A 9 -55.77 -95.93 -37.61
C ALA A 9 -54.92 -94.64 -37.51
N THR A 10 -53.82 -94.73 -36.74
CA THR A 10 -52.46 -94.14 -36.96
C THR A 10 -52.34 -92.64 -37.24
N ARG A 11 -51.47 -91.85 -36.59
CA ARG A 11 -50.03 -92.07 -36.38
C ARG A 11 -49.53 -90.99 -35.40
N ALA A 12 -48.64 -91.35 -34.49
CA ALA A 12 -47.90 -90.42 -33.65
C ALA A 12 -46.81 -89.70 -34.46
N ASP A 13 -46.60 -88.41 -34.21
CA ASP A 13 -45.29 -87.78 -34.41
C ASP A 13 -45.07 -86.56 -33.49
N HIS A 14 -43.81 -86.42 -33.10
CA HIS A 14 -43.25 -85.63 -31.99
C HIS A 14 -43.45 -84.10 -32.06
N PRO A 15 -43.59 -83.40 -30.90
CA PRO A 15 -43.40 -81.96 -30.82
C PRO A 15 -41.92 -81.68 -30.53
N ASP A 16 -41.20 -80.94 -31.37
CA ASP A 16 -40.01 -80.14 -30.96
C ASP A 16 -39.36 -79.28 -32.07
N ALA A 17 -39.82 -79.33 -33.33
CA ALA A 17 -39.21 -78.51 -34.40
C ALA A 17 -39.80 -77.08 -34.57
N GLY A 18 -40.88 -76.73 -33.84
CA GLY A 18 -41.66 -75.50 -34.08
C GLY A 18 -41.20 -74.23 -33.33
N GLN A 19 -40.32 -74.34 -32.33
CA GLN A 19 -39.91 -73.17 -31.52
C GLN A 19 -38.68 -72.43 -32.07
N VAL A 20 -37.76 -73.12 -32.75
CA VAL A 20 -36.52 -72.49 -33.26
C VAL A 20 -36.77 -71.66 -34.53
N VAL A 21 -37.70 -72.09 -35.38
CA VAL A 21 -38.06 -71.36 -36.62
C VAL A 21 -38.88 -70.10 -36.31
N ASN A 22 -39.74 -70.12 -35.28
CA ASN A 22 -40.51 -68.95 -34.81
C ASN A 22 -39.65 -67.88 -34.11
N LEU A 23 -38.57 -68.28 -33.44
CA LEU A 23 -37.59 -67.34 -32.88
C LEU A 23 -36.76 -66.65 -33.97
N GLY A 24 -36.43 -67.38 -35.05
CA GLY A 24 -35.67 -66.85 -36.19
C GLY A 24 -36.47 -65.85 -37.04
N THR A 25 -37.74 -66.14 -37.34
CA THR A 25 -38.63 -65.22 -38.06
C THR A 25 -38.99 -64.00 -37.21
N GLY A 26 -39.25 -64.18 -35.90
CA GLY A 26 -39.49 -63.06 -34.99
C GLY A 26 -38.29 -62.12 -34.84
N LEU A 27 -37.05 -62.64 -34.90
CA LEU A 27 -35.84 -61.81 -34.91
C LEU A 27 -35.68 -61.03 -36.22
N PHE A 28 -36.01 -61.67 -37.35
CA PHE A 28 -35.95 -61.04 -38.68
C PHE A 28 -36.98 -59.93 -38.83
N ASP A 29 -38.23 -60.16 -38.39
CA ASP A 29 -39.30 -59.17 -38.40
C ASP A 29 -39.00 -58.02 -37.42
N ALA A 30 -38.40 -58.31 -36.26
CA ALA A 30 -37.94 -57.28 -35.34
C ALA A 30 -36.81 -56.43 -35.94
N ILE A 31 -35.86 -57.03 -36.67
CA ILE A 31 -34.77 -56.30 -37.34
C ILE A 31 -35.31 -55.46 -38.51
N ALA A 32 -36.24 -56.00 -39.30
CA ALA A 32 -36.90 -55.27 -40.38
C ALA A 32 -37.71 -54.08 -39.85
N TRP A 33 -38.49 -54.29 -38.78
CA TRP A 33 -39.21 -53.20 -38.10
C TRP A 33 -38.27 -52.15 -37.51
N LEU A 34 -37.14 -52.56 -36.92
CA LEU A 34 -36.10 -51.64 -36.40
C LEU A 34 -35.44 -50.83 -37.51
N TYR A 35 -35.23 -51.45 -38.68
CA TYR A 35 -34.67 -50.81 -39.87
C TYR A 35 -35.65 -49.78 -40.43
N ASP A 36 -36.95 -50.11 -40.50
CA ASP A 36 -37.98 -49.21 -41.00
C ASP A 36 -38.34 -48.10 -40.00
N HIS A 37 -38.14 -48.31 -38.69
CA HIS A 37 -38.49 -47.36 -37.61
C HIS A 37 -37.27 -46.85 -36.82
N TRP A 38 -36.07 -46.88 -37.40
CA TRP A 38 -34.82 -46.45 -36.74
C TRP A 38 -34.91 -45.02 -36.21
N TYR A 39 -35.73 -44.17 -36.83
CA TYR A 39 -35.97 -42.78 -36.43
C TYR A 39 -36.77 -42.67 -35.11
N LEU A 40 -37.65 -43.62 -34.77
CA LEU A 40 -38.34 -43.66 -33.48
C LEU A 40 -37.38 -44.02 -32.35
N LEU A 41 -36.45 -44.94 -32.62
CA LEU A 41 -35.35 -45.26 -31.71
C LEU A 41 -34.40 -44.08 -31.53
N ALA A 42 -34.04 -43.40 -32.62
CA ALA A 42 -33.23 -42.18 -32.57
C ALA A 42 -33.95 -41.05 -31.80
N ALA A 43 -35.27 -40.87 -32.01
CA ALA A 43 -36.09 -39.91 -31.29
C ALA A 43 -36.22 -40.27 -29.80
N GLY A 44 -36.44 -41.53 -29.47
CA GLY A 44 -36.48 -42.02 -28.08
C GLY A 44 -35.14 -41.81 -27.37
N ILE A 45 -34.02 -42.11 -28.04
CA ILE A 45 -32.67 -41.81 -27.53
C ILE A 45 -32.48 -40.31 -27.34
N ALA A 46 -32.92 -39.48 -28.28
CA ALA A 46 -32.81 -38.02 -28.19
C ALA A 46 -33.65 -37.44 -27.04
N VAL A 47 -34.86 -37.95 -26.81
CA VAL A 47 -35.73 -37.55 -25.69
C VAL A 47 -35.12 -37.99 -24.36
N CYS A 48 -34.69 -39.25 -24.24
CA CYS A 48 -34.00 -39.74 -23.04
C CYS A 48 -32.72 -38.96 -22.75
N TRP A 49 -31.95 -38.62 -23.79
CA TRP A 49 -30.78 -37.76 -23.67
C TRP A 49 -31.15 -36.34 -23.23
N GLY A 50 -32.19 -35.73 -23.81
CA GLY A 50 -32.67 -34.40 -23.42
C GLY A 50 -33.17 -34.35 -21.99
N VAL A 51 -33.96 -35.33 -21.55
CA VAL A 51 -34.46 -35.43 -20.17
C VAL A 51 -33.30 -35.66 -19.20
N SER A 52 -32.37 -36.57 -19.52
CA SER A 52 -31.20 -36.82 -18.66
C SER A 52 -30.30 -35.59 -18.54
N GLU A 53 -30.04 -34.87 -19.63
CA GLU A 53 -29.28 -33.61 -19.60
C GLU A 53 -30.02 -32.54 -18.79
N MET A 54 -31.35 -32.43 -18.92
CA MET A 54 -32.17 -31.53 -18.11
C MET A 54 -32.08 -31.85 -16.61
N VAL A 55 -32.18 -33.13 -16.23
CA VAL A 55 -32.05 -33.59 -14.84
C VAL A 55 -30.65 -33.27 -14.30
N VAL A 56 -29.60 -33.57 -15.08
CA VAL A 56 -28.21 -33.26 -14.72
C VAL A 56 -28.02 -31.75 -14.53
N LEU A 57 -28.62 -30.91 -15.38
CA LEU A 57 -28.56 -29.46 -15.27
C LEU A 57 -29.26 -28.94 -14.01
N ARG A 58 -30.46 -29.45 -13.69
CA ARG A 58 -31.20 -29.07 -12.48
C ARG A 58 -30.48 -29.49 -11.21
N LEU A 59 -29.96 -30.72 -11.15
CA LEU A 59 -29.17 -31.21 -10.02
C LEU A 59 -27.88 -30.40 -9.86
N ALA A 60 -27.19 -30.09 -10.95
CA ALA A 60 -25.98 -29.27 -10.90
C ALA A 60 -26.28 -27.86 -10.39
N ALA A 61 -27.36 -27.22 -10.86
CA ALA A 61 -27.78 -25.90 -10.40
C ALA A 61 -28.16 -25.90 -8.91
N HIS A 62 -28.92 -26.90 -8.46
CA HIS A 62 -29.30 -27.04 -7.04
C HIS A 62 -28.06 -27.17 -6.14
N VAL A 63 -27.09 -28.01 -6.53
CA VAL A 63 -25.84 -28.18 -5.78
C VAL A 63 -24.98 -26.92 -5.82
N SER A 64 -24.93 -26.23 -6.96
CA SER A 64 -24.20 -24.97 -7.11
C SER A 64 -24.77 -23.82 -6.27
N ALA A 65 -26.06 -23.84 -5.94
CA ALA A 65 -26.68 -22.82 -5.09
C ALA A 65 -26.15 -22.86 -3.64
N GLY A 66 -25.74 -24.05 -3.16
CA GLY A 66 -25.18 -24.24 -1.81
C GLY A 66 -23.65 -24.12 -1.75
N ARG A 67 -23.01 -23.43 -2.69
CA ARG A 67 -21.54 -23.25 -2.68
C ARG A 67 -21.12 -22.28 -1.58
N MET A 68 -19.98 -22.57 -0.98
CA MET A 68 -19.33 -21.69 -0.01
C MET A 68 -18.33 -20.76 -0.70
N ALA A 69 -18.02 -19.64 -0.06
CA ALA A 69 -17.02 -18.70 -0.54
C ALA A 69 -16.13 -18.22 0.59
N LEU A 70 -14.82 -18.13 0.33
CA LEU A 70 -13.80 -17.60 1.21
C LEU A 70 -13.00 -16.53 0.47
N GLU A 71 -12.67 -15.46 1.17
CA GLU A 71 -11.77 -14.41 0.69
C GLU A 71 -10.43 -14.53 1.42
N LEU A 72 -9.34 -14.59 0.66
CA LEU A 72 -7.98 -14.67 1.17
C LEU A 72 -7.35 -13.29 1.07
N VAL A 73 -7.01 -12.72 2.22
CA VAL A 73 -6.37 -11.41 2.33
C VAL A 73 -4.92 -11.63 2.75
N PRO A 74 -3.93 -11.44 1.85
CA PRO A 74 -2.53 -11.57 2.21
C PRO A 74 -2.09 -10.44 3.15
N GLY A 75 -1.21 -10.75 4.09
CA GLY A 75 -0.48 -9.78 4.89
C GLY A 75 0.61 -9.09 4.07
N ARG A 76 1.25 -8.05 4.64
CA ARG A 76 2.26 -7.24 3.94
C ARG A 76 3.52 -8.01 3.55
N HIS A 77 3.91 -8.97 4.38
CA HIS A 77 5.13 -9.78 4.19
C HIS A 77 4.79 -11.17 3.65
N PHE A 78 3.65 -11.32 2.98
CA PHE A 78 3.23 -12.62 2.45
C PHE A 78 4.21 -13.07 1.34
N ASP A 79 5.07 -14.03 1.69
CA ASP A 79 6.05 -14.63 0.80
C ASP A 79 6.03 -16.16 0.94
N PRO A 80 5.12 -16.84 0.22
CA PRO A 80 4.93 -18.28 0.35
C PRO A 80 6.03 -19.08 -0.38
N SER A 81 6.45 -20.18 0.21
CA SER A 81 7.29 -21.18 -0.46
C SER A 81 6.52 -21.93 -1.55
N LEU A 82 7.24 -22.49 -2.53
CA LEU A 82 6.65 -23.34 -3.57
C LEU A 82 5.90 -24.54 -2.99
N GLU A 83 6.38 -25.10 -1.87
CA GLU A 83 5.74 -26.23 -1.18
C GLU A 83 4.39 -25.83 -0.55
N GLU A 84 4.28 -24.65 0.04
CA GLU A 84 2.99 -24.17 0.59
C GLU A 84 1.96 -23.93 -0.52
N ILE A 85 2.38 -23.32 -1.63
CA ILE A 85 1.54 -23.12 -2.82
C ILE A 85 1.09 -24.47 -3.38
N PHE A 86 2.00 -25.44 -3.46
CA PHE A 86 1.71 -26.79 -3.93
C PHE A 86 0.69 -27.50 -3.02
N ARG A 87 0.90 -27.48 -1.70
CA ARG A 87 -0.06 -27.98 -0.70
C ARG A 87 -1.42 -27.32 -0.86
N ARG A 88 -1.47 -26.02 -1.16
CA ARG A 88 -2.72 -25.31 -1.43
C ARG A 88 -3.41 -25.88 -2.67
N GLY A 89 -2.67 -26.09 -3.75
CA GLY A 89 -3.17 -26.77 -4.95
C GLY A 89 -3.79 -28.14 -4.65
N VAL A 90 -3.12 -28.95 -3.83
CA VAL A 90 -3.60 -30.28 -3.43
C VAL A 90 -4.90 -30.19 -2.64
N GLN A 91 -4.99 -29.26 -1.69
CA GLN A 91 -6.21 -29.00 -0.93
C GLN A 91 -7.37 -28.60 -1.85
N LEU A 92 -7.14 -27.68 -2.80
CA LEU A 92 -8.14 -27.25 -3.78
C LEU A 92 -8.64 -28.41 -4.65
N ALA A 93 -7.71 -29.23 -5.15
CA ALA A 93 -8.05 -30.42 -5.93
C ALA A 93 -8.87 -31.44 -5.13
N ARG A 94 -8.54 -31.68 -3.85
CA ARG A 94 -9.30 -32.57 -2.95
C ARG A 94 -10.69 -32.00 -2.64
N ALA A 95 -10.75 -30.71 -2.31
CA ALA A 95 -11.98 -29.98 -2.03
C ALA A 95 -12.99 -30.03 -3.20
N SER A 96 -12.52 -30.09 -4.46
CA SER A 96 -13.39 -30.20 -5.64
C SER A 96 -14.34 -31.42 -5.61
N THR A 97 -14.01 -32.43 -4.80
CA THR A 97 -14.78 -33.68 -4.67
C THR A 97 -15.56 -33.78 -3.36
N ALA A 98 -15.55 -32.78 -2.49
CA ALA A 98 -16.26 -32.75 -1.21
C ALA A 98 -17.77 -32.50 -1.38
N MET A 99 -18.43 -33.34 -2.18
CA MET A 99 -19.85 -33.30 -2.49
C MET A 99 -20.45 -34.70 -2.45
N PRO A 100 -21.80 -34.81 -2.34
CA PRO A 100 -22.47 -36.10 -2.44
C PRO A 100 -22.07 -36.87 -3.70
N TRP A 101 -22.08 -38.21 -3.60
CA TRP A 101 -21.68 -39.11 -4.69
C TRP A 101 -22.50 -38.88 -5.96
N TRP A 102 -23.80 -38.58 -5.82
CA TRP A 102 -24.75 -38.30 -6.91
C TRP A 102 -24.55 -36.95 -7.60
N ALA A 103 -23.83 -36.01 -6.98
CA ALA A 103 -23.69 -34.66 -7.53
C ALA A 103 -22.98 -34.69 -8.91
N PRO A 104 -23.52 -34.01 -9.94
CA PRO A 104 -22.95 -34.01 -11.27
C PRO A 104 -21.50 -33.53 -11.31
N ARG A 105 -20.67 -34.14 -12.17
CA ARG A 105 -19.26 -33.74 -12.33
C ARG A 105 -19.08 -32.27 -12.67
N ARG A 106 -19.97 -31.68 -13.47
CA ARG A 106 -19.87 -30.26 -13.86
C ARG A 106 -19.96 -29.28 -12.66
N ALA A 107 -20.54 -29.70 -11.54
CA ALA A 107 -20.58 -28.91 -10.30
C ALA A 107 -19.42 -29.23 -9.32
N LYS A 108 -18.66 -30.32 -9.55
CA LYS A 108 -17.53 -30.79 -8.73
C LYS A 108 -16.24 -30.05 -9.08
N ALA A 109 -16.17 -28.77 -8.71
CA ALA A 109 -15.00 -27.91 -8.93
C ALA A 109 -14.84 -26.90 -7.79
N VAL A 110 -13.60 -26.51 -7.51
CA VAL A 110 -13.27 -25.31 -6.74
C VAL A 110 -12.87 -24.23 -7.71
N GLN A 111 -13.38 -23.02 -7.52
CA GLN A 111 -13.15 -21.87 -8.38
C GLN A 111 -12.30 -20.85 -7.63
N ILE A 112 -11.17 -20.47 -8.21
CA ILE A 112 -10.43 -19.30 -7.80
C ILE A 112 -10.95 -18.13 -8.64
N ARG A 113 -11.45 -17.09 -7.98
CA ARG A 113 -11.90 -15.84 -8.59
C ARG A 113 -10.87 -14.76 -8.25
N LEU A 114 -10.26 -14.18 -9.28
CA LEU A 114 -9.44 -12.98 -9.17
C LEU A 114 -10.29 -11.83 -9.72
N ARG A 115 -10.74 -10.94 -8.84
CA ARG A 115 -11.67 -9.87 -9.20
C ARG A 115 -11.07 -8.49 -8.98
N ALA A 116 -11.24 -7.63 -9.97
CA ALA A 116 -10.76 -6.26 -9.99
C ALA A 116 -11.90 -5.33 -10.41
N ASP A 117 -12.29 -4.39 -9.54
CA ASP A 117 -13.37 -3.43 -9.79
C ASP A 117 -12.97 -1.99 -9.41
N GLY A 118 -11.66 -1.74 -9.35
CA GLY A 118 -11.08 -0.43 -9.01
C GLY A 118 -10.95 -0.17 -7.50
N SER A 119 -11.54 -0.99 -6.63
CA SER A 119 -11.33 -0.90 -5.17
C SER A 119 -10.12 -1.70 -4.69
N ALA A 120 -9.72 -2.73 -5.44
CA ALA A 120 -8.61 -3.60 -5.15
C ALA A 120 -8.08 -4.21 -6.46
N PRO A 121 -6.78 -4.51 -6.56
CA PRO A 121 -6.16 -4.98 -7.81
C PRO A 121 -6.69 -6.35 -8.22
N LEU A 122 -6.64 -7.34 -7.33
CA LEU A 122 -7.02 -8.73 -7.58
C LEU A 122 -7.51 -9.34 -6.26
N ARG A 123 -8.78 -9.12 -5.91
CA ARG A 123 -9.39 -9.81 -4.76
C ARG A 123 -9.37 -11.30 -5.01
N TYR A 124 -8.66 -12.02 -4.14
CA TYR A 124 -8.45 -13.46 -4.25
C TYR A 124 -9.53 -14.21 -3.47
N ARG A 125 -10.51 -14.74 -4.19
CA ARG A 125 -11.66 -15.44 -3.61
C ARG A 125 -11.69 -16.88 -4.08
N ILE A 126 -12.02 -17.78 -3.17
CA ILE A 126 -12.16 -19.21 -3.44
C ILE A 126 -13.62 -19.60 -3.20
N GLU A 127 -14.23 -20.21 -4.21
CA GLU A 127 -15.59 -20.74 -4.11
C GLU A 127 -15.59 -22.24 -4.35
N GLY A 128 -16.27 -22.98 -3.50
CA GLY A 128 -16.24 -24.44 -3.54
C GLY A 128 -17.51 -25.08 -3.01
N PRO A 129 -17.55 -26.42 -3.00
CA PRO A 129 -18.58 -27.16 -2.28
C PRO A 129 -18.71 -26.75 -0.81
N ALA A 130 -19.93 -26.68 -0.25
CA ALA A 130 -20.15 -26.40 1.18
C ALA A 130 -19.32 -27.34 2.09
N GLY A 131 -19.30 -28.64 1.77
CA GLY A 131 -18.54 -29.64 2.54
C GLY A 131 -17.02 -29.42 2.54
N ALA A 132 -16.48 -28.58 1.65
CA ALA A 132 -15.06 -28.24 1.63
C ALA A 132 -14.70 -27.05 2.54
N GLN A 133 -15.67 -26.39 3.17
CA GLN A 133 -15.44 -25.13 3.90
C GLN A 133 -14.31 -25.24 4.93
N ARG A 134 -14.38 -26.25 5.80
CA ARG A 134 -13.38 -26.48 6.85
C ARG A 134 -11.98 -26.78 6.31
N LEU A 135 -11.92 -27.48 5.16
CA LEU A 135 -10.63 -27.80 4.51
C LEU A 135 -10.02 -26.56 3.87
N LEU A 136 -10.84 -25.71 3.25
CA LEU A 136 -10.36 -24.53 2.52
C LEU A 136 -10.10 -23.33 3.44
N SER A 137 -10.75 -23.27 4.60
CA SER A 137 -10.51 -22.26 5.64
C SER A 137 -9.16 -22.44 6.33
N ILE A 138 -8.63 -23.66 6.37
CA ILE A 138 -7.29 -23.95 6.85
C ILE A 138 -6.33 -23.79 5.68
N THR A 139 -5.52 -22.74 5.70
CA THR A 139 -4.57 -22.42 4.64
C THR A 139 -3.18 -22.98 4.98
N PRO A 140 -2.43 -23.47 3.99
CA PRO A 140 -1.03 -23.86 4.18
C PRO A 140 -0.09 -22.66 4.28
N PHE A 141 -0.55 -21.45 3.98
CA PHE A 141 0.20 -20.20 4.08
C PHE A 141 0.33 -19.66 5.52
N GLY A 142 -0.14 -20.42 6.50
CA GLY A 142 -0.05 -20.03 7.91
C GLY A 142 -0.80 -18.73 8.24
N PRO A 143 -0.29 -17.92 9.18
CA PRO A 143 -0.93 -16.70 9.65
C PRO A 143 -0.80 -15.52 8.67
N ASP A 144 0.04 -15.63 7.64
CA ASP A 144 0.30 -14.55 6.68
C ASP A 144 -0.86 -14.31 5.70
N VAL A 145 -1.88 -15.18 5.72
CA VAL A 145 -3.11 -15.01 4.94
C VAL A 145 -4.32 -15.16 5.85
N VAL A 146 -5.08 -14.08 5.98
CA VAL A 146 -6.37 -14.10 6.70
C VAL A 146 -7.45 -14.65 5.78
N VAL A 147 -8.27 -15.57 6.30
CA VAL A 147 -9.37 -16.19 5.54
C VAL A 147 -10.71 -15.81 6.13
N ASN A 148 -11.47 -15.04 5.35
CA ASN A 148 -12.78 -14.53 5.75
C ASN A 148 -13.90 -15.24 4.98
N PRO A 149 -14.99 -15.68 5.64
CA PRO A 149 -16.20 -16.09 4.94
C PRO A 149 -16.74 -14.95 4.08
N ALA A 150 -16.96 -15.22 2.79
CA ALA A 150 -17.36 -14.19 1.84
C ALA A 150 -18.85 -14.32 1.46
N ARG A 151 -19.56 -13.20 1.42
CA ARG A 151 -20.97 -13.17 0.97
C ARG A 151 -21.06 -13.34 -0.56
N PRO A 152 -22.19 -13.81 -1.12
CA PRO A 152 -22.40 -13.81 -2.57
C PRO A 152 -22.17 -12.41 -3.17
N ILE A 153 -21.49 -12.34 -4.31
CA ILE A 153 -21.26 -11.08 -5.02
C ILE A 153 -22.47 -10.79 -5.89
N VAL A 154 -23.11 -9.64 -5.68
CA VAL A 154 -24.20 -9.14 -6.53
C VAL A 154 -23.62 -8.10 -7.48
N ASP A 155 -23.62 -8.40 -8.76
CA ASP A 155 -23.14 -7.51 -9.80
C ASP A 155 -24.25 -6.59 -10.32
N LYS A 156 -23.95 -5.28 -10.40
CA LYS A 156 -24.79 -4.34 -11.13
C LYS A 156 -24.67 -4.63 -12.64
N PRO A 157 -25.78 -4.55 -13.40
CA PRO A 157 -25.72 -4.66 -14.86
C PRO A 157 -24.88 -3.52 -15.45
N ARG A 158 -24.19 -3.80 -16.55
CA ARG A 158 -23.28 -2.88 -17.24
C ARG A 158 -23.54 -2.96 -18.74
N ASP A 159 -23.37 -1.84 -19.44
CA ASP A 159 -23.77 -1.70 -20.84
C ASP A 159 -22.90 -2.54 -21.78
N HIS A 160 -21.59 -2.59 -21.54
CA HIS A 160 -20.64 -3.33 -22.36
C HIS A 160 -19.99 -4.44 -21.54
N THR A 161 -20.23 -5.69 -21.94
CA THR A 161 -19.64 -6.88 -21.30
C THR A 161 -19.03 -7.78 -22.36
N VAL A 162 -17.76 -8.14 -22.19
CA VAL A 162 -17.01 -9.02 -23.09
C VAL A 162 -16.59 -10.29 -22.36
N ARG A 163 -16.78 -11.43 -23.01
CA ARG A 163 -16.54 -12.76 -22.45
C ARG A 163 -15.44 -13.49 -23.20
N ALA A 164 -14.53 -14.12 -22.47
CA ALA A 164 -13.48 -14.95 -23.02
C ALA A 164 -13.32 -16.26 -22.27
N GLU A 165 -13.11 -17.33 -23.04
CA GLU A 165 -12.74 -18.64 -22.52
C GLU A 165 -11.33 -18.97 -23.01
N PHE A 166 -10.42 -19.30 -22.10
CA PHE A 166 -9.05 -19.66 -22.42
C PHE A 166 -8.90 -21.18 -22.47
N ILE A 167 -8.21 -21.67 -23.51
CA ILE A 167 -7.86 -23.07 -23.71
C ILE A 167 -6.34 -23.23 -23.76
N LEU A 168 -5.87 -24.44 -23.45
CA LEU A 168 -4.46 -24.77 -23.60
C LEU A 168 -4.17 -25.09 -25.07
N ARG A 169 -3.34 -24.26 -25.70
CA ARG A 169 -2.84 -24.47 -27.06
C ARG A 169 -1.42 -25.03 -26.99
N GLY A 170 -1.19 -26.10 -27.74
CA GLY A 170 0.07 -26.85 -27.74
C GLY A 170 -0.18 -28.36 -27.76
N LYS A 171 0.88 -29.17 -27.65
CA LYS A 171 0.74 -30.62 -27.44
C LYS A 171 0.14 -30.84 -26.04
N LEU A 172 -0.81 -31.77 -25.90
CA LEU A 172 -1.42 -32.11 -24.59
C LEU A 172 -0.37 -32.56 -23.55
N THR A 173 0.74 -33.13 -24.03
CA THR A 173 1.86 -33.62 -23.22
C THR A 173 2.85 -32.52 -22.83
N ALA A 174 2.72 -31.32 -23.38
CA ALA A 174 3.61 -30.20 -23.10
C ALA A 174 3.16 -29.43 -21.84
N PRO A 175 4.09 -29.05 -20.94
CA PRO A 175 3.79 -28.21 -19.81
C PRO A 175 3.66 -26.73 -20.20
N LEU A 176 2.93 -25.98 -19.38
CA LEU A 176 3.05 -24.53 -19.27
C LEU A 176 4.46 -24.15 -18.78
N ARG A 177 4.80 -22.88 -18.86
CA ARG A 177 6.05 -22.38 -18.30
C ARG A 177 5.96 -22.35 -16.78
N GLU A 178 6.97 -22.86 -16.11
CA GLU A 178 7.18 -22.62 -14.68
C GLU A 178 7.71 -21.19 -14.52
N VAL A 179 6.98 -20.39 -13.74
CA VAL A 179 7.29 -18.97 -13.52
C VAL A 179 7.86 -18.83 -12.11
N PRO A 180 9.01 -18.14 -11.93
CA PRO A 180 9.54 -17.86 -10.59
C PRO A 180 8.56 -17.03 -9.77
N LEU A 181 8.73 -17.03 -8.44
CA LEU A 181 7.94 -16.20 -7.52
C LEU A 181 8.46 -14.77 -7.40
N GLU A 182 9.71 -14.53 -7.81
CA GLU A 182 10.34 -13.21 -7.85
C GLU A 182 10.89 -12.92 -9.26
N PRO A 183 10.40 -11.87 -9.95
CA PRO A 183 9.26 -11.03 -9.60
C PRO A 183 7.93 -11.82 -9.60
N ASP A 184 6.91 -11.29 -8.92
CA ASP A 184 5.63 -11.99 -8.73
C ASP A 184 4.96 -12.39 -10.06
N PRO A 185 4.54 -13.66 -10.25
CA PRO A 185 3.90 -14.14 -11.49
C PRO A 185 2.53 -13.50 -11.80
N LEU A 186 1.88 -12.87 -10.82
CA LEU A 186 0.65 -12.10 -10.96
C LEU A 186 0.89 -10.65 -11.33
N GLN A 187 2.14 -10.14 -11.30
CA GLN A 187 2.44 -8.75 -11.65
C GLN A 187 1.82 -8.33 -12.99
N PRO A 188 1.93 -9.10 -14.10
CA PRO A 188 1.32 -8.72 -15.36
C PRO A 188 -0.22 -8.63 -15.30
N LEU A 189 -0.86 -9.45 -14.45
CA LEU A 189 -2.31 -9.40 -14.26
C LEU A 189 -2.71 -8.17 -13.44
N VAL A 190 -1.93 -7.82 -12.40
CA VAL A 190 -2.12 -6.59 -11.62
C VAL A 190 -1.95 -5.37 -12.51
N ASP A 191 -0.91 -5.34 -13.34
CA ASP A 191 -0.65 -4.24 -14.28
C ASP A 191 -1.82 -4.06 -15.26
N ALA A 192 -2.37 -5.16 -15.79
CA ALA A 192 -3.49 -5.16 -16.72
C ALA A 192 -4.82 -4.64 -16.15
N VAL A 193 -4.96 -4.60 -14.82
CA VAL A 193 -6.17 -4.14 -14.11
C VAL A 193 -5.93 -2.89 -13.25
N SER A 194 -4.70 -2.39 -13.27
CA SER A 194 -4.24 -1.32 -12.39
C SER A 194 -4.90 0.05 -12.62
N ASP A 195 -5.45 0.25 -13.83
CA ASP A 195 -6.11 1.47 -14.28
C ASP A 195 -7.63 1.28 -14.48
N LEU A 196 -8.22 0.28 -13.83
CA LEU A 196 -9.67 0.12 -13.77
C LEU A 196 -10.32 1.28 -13.02
N ARG A 197 -11.47 1.73 -13.54
CA ARG A 197 -12.27 2.82 -12.99
C ARG A 197 -13.60 2.32 -12.49
N GLY A 198 -13.70 2.11 -11.18
CA GLY A 198 -14.94 1.69 -10.53
C GLY A 198 -16.12 2.62 -10.83
N GLU A 199 -15.90 3.94 -10.91
CA GLU A 199 -16.96 4.91 -11.22
C GLU A 199 -17.53 4.78 -12.63
N LEU A 200 -16.75 4.27 -13.59
CA LEU A 200 -17.21 3.97 -14.95
C LEU A 200 -17.84 2.58 -15.08
N GLY A 201 -17.99 1.87 -13.96
CA GLY A 201 -18.42 0.48 -13.95
C GLY A 201 -17.37 -0.48 -14.50
N ASP A 202 -16.08 -0.11 -14.57
CA ASP A 202 -15.05 -1.05 -15.03
C ASP A 202 -14.96 -2.26 -14.08
N LEU A 203 -14.91 -3.45 -14.65
CA LEU A 203 -14.77 -4.72 -13.95
C LEU A 203 -13.92 -5.65 -14.80
N ALA A 204 -12.96 -6.31 -14.17
CA ALA A 204 -12.26 -7.46 -14.72
C ALA A 204 -12.34 -8.61 -13.73
N GLU A 205 -12.75 -9.78 -14.21
CA GLU A 205 -12.81 -10.97 -13.37
C GLU A 205 -12.27 -12.19 -14.12
N ILE A 206 -11.32 -12.86 -13.48
CA ILE A 206 -10.73 -14.11 -13.93
C ILE A 206 -11.23 -15.22 -13.02
N ARG A 207 -11.71 -16.32 -13.62
CA ARG A 207 -12.16 -17.52 -12.91
C ARG A 207 -11.36 -18.72 -13.38
N LEU A 208 -10.59 -19.30 -12.47
CA LEU A 208 -9.87 -20.55 -12.65
C LEU A 208 -10.59 -21.65 -11.88
N ASP A 209 -11.33 -22.51 -12.60
CA ASP A 209 -11.92 -23.70 -12.02
C ASP A 209 -10.93 -24.84 -12.00
N ILE A 210 -10.77 -25.46 -10.83
CA ILE A 210 -9.92 -26.63 -10.58
C ILE A 210 -10.82 -27.81 -10.26
N GLN A 211 -10.66 -28.88 -11.04
CA GLN A 211 -11.37 -30.14 -10.88
C GLN A 211 -10.37 -31.29 -10.88
N ARG A 212 -10.54 -32.25 -9.97
CA ARG A 212 -9.73 -33.48 -9.98
C ARG A 212 -9.88 -34.24 -11.31
N ALA A 213 -8.76 -34.58 -11.95
CA ALA A 213 -8.79 -35.29 -13.22
C ALA A 213 -9.41 -36.70 -13.06
N PRO A 214 -10.36 -37.11 -13.92
CA PRO A 214 -10.94 -38.44 -13.86
C PRO A 214 -9.91 -39.50 -14.26
N LYS A 215 -9.53 -40.37 -13.30
CA LYS A 215 -8.50 -41.42 -13.49
C LYS A 215 -8.76 -42.29 -14.74
N TRP A 216 -10.02 -42.65 -15.00
CA TRP A 216 -10.38 -43.47 -16.17
C TRP A 216 -10.12 -42.74 -17.50
N ALA A 217 -10.43 -41.45 -17.59
CA ALA A 217 -10.23 -40.66 -18.81
C ALA A 217 -8.73 -40.43 -19.05
N LEU A 218 -7.97 -40.23 -17.97
CA LEU A 218 -6.51 -40.12 -18.03
C LEU A 218 -5.88 -41.43 -18.51
N ARG A 219 -6.29 -42.58 -17.95
CA ARG A 219 -5.85 -43.92 -18.39
C ARG A 219 -6.15 -44.16 -19.87
N ALA A 220 -7.40 -43.91 -20.29
CA ALA A 220 -7.81 -44.06 -21.70
C ALA A 220 -6.95 -43.20 -22.63
N ARG A 221 -6.68 -41.96 -22.25
CA ARG A 221 -5.86 -41.05 -23.07
C ARG A 221 -4.38 -41.43 -23.09
N ARG A 222 -3.82 -41.91 -21.97
CA ARG A 222 -2.45 -42.45 -21.93
C ARG A 222 -2.30 -43.64 -22.86
N LEU A 223 -3.25 -44.58 -22.82
CA LEU A 223 -3.27 -45.73 -23.73
C LEU A 223 -3.34 -45.30 -25.20
N GLN A 224 -4.17 -44.30 -25.52
CA GLN A 224 -4.26 -43.75 -26.86
C GLN A 224 -2.94 -43.11 -27.34
N LEU A 225 -2.28 -42.31 -26.49
CA LEU A 225 -1.02 -41.65 -26.80
C LEU A 225 0.13 -42.65 -26.95
N MET A 226 0.22 -43.64 -26.04
CA MET A 226 1.15 -44.76 -26.14
C MET A 226 0.94 -45.56 -27.41
N GLY A 227 -0.31 -45.86 -27.76
CA GLY A 227 -0.66 -46.55 -29.00
C GLY A 227 -0.27 -45.74 -30.24
N ALA A 228 -0.48 -44.42 -30.23
CA ALA A 228 -0.06 -43.54 -31.31
C ALA A 228 1.47 -43.49 -31.46
N ALA A 229 2.21 -43.31 -30.36
CA ALA A 229 3.67 -43.28 -30.37
C ALA A 229 4.29 -44.59 -30.88
N ARG A 230 3.77 -45.74 -30.43
CA ARG A 230 4.19 -47.06 -30.94
C ARG A 230 3.92 -47.22 -32.44
N ARG A 231 2.81 -46.68 -32.96
CA ARG A 231 2.52 -46.71 -34.41
C ARG A 231 3.48 -45.83 -35.19
N THR A 232 3.83 -44.65 -34.67
CA THR A 232 4.80 -43.75 -35.30
C THR A 232 6.18 -44.40 -35.35
N GLU A 233 6.68 -44.94 -34.24
CA GLU A 233 7.97 -45.64 -34.18
C GLU A 233 8.03 -46.83 -35.14
N ARG A 234 6.96 -47.62 -35.21
CA ARG A 234 6.85 -48.73 -36.20
C ARG A 234 6.88 -48.22 -37.63
N ARG A 235 6.26 -47.08 -37.92
CA ARG A 235 6.26 -46.48 -39.27
C ARG A 235 7.64 -45.95 -39.62
N GLU A 236 8.34 -45.33 -38.67
CA GLU A 236 9.70 -44.82 -38.84
C GLU A 236 10.71 -45.95 -39.00
N SER A 237 10.63 -47.02 -38.19
CA SER A 237 11.47 -48.20 -38.37
C SER A 237 11.20 -48.91 -39.69
N GLN A 238 9.93 -49.00 -40.14
CA GLN A 238 9.58 -49.52 -41.47
C GLN A 238 10.04 -48.62 -42.61
N ARG A 239 10.13 -47.29 -42.42
CA ARG A 239 10.69 -46.37 -43.40
C ARG A 239 12.22 -46.53 -43.45
N ALA A 240 12.89 -46.56 -42.30
CA ALA A 240 14.33 -46.79 -42.21
C ALA A 240 14.74 -48.16 -42.79
N ALA A 241 13.96 -49.21 -42.52
CA ALA A 241 14.17 -50.55 -43.09
C ALA A 241 13.93 -50.61 -44.61
N ARG A 242 13.13 -49.70 -45.17
CA ARG A 242 12.95 -49.55 -46.63
C ARG A 242 14.10 -48.79 -47.25
N TRP A 243 14.53 -47.69 -46.62
CA TRP A 243 15.73 -46.95 -47.02
C TRP A 243 16.98 -47.83 -47.00
N LEU A 244 17.24 -48.56 -45.92
CA LEU A 244 18.37 -49.51 -45.81
C LEU A 244 18.33 -50.62 -46.88
N ARG A 245 17.14 -51.06 -47.31
CA ARG A 245 16.99 -52.04 -48.39
C ARG A 245 17.27 -51.44 -49.77
N GLN A 246 16.84 -50.20 -50.01
CA GLN A 246 17.09 -49.49 -51.26
C GLN A 246 18.57 -49.10 -51.41
N ASP A 247 19.24 -48.74 -50.30
CA ASP A 247 20.66 -48.42 -50.27
C ASP A 247 21.52 -49.67 -50.51
N ALA A 248 21.13 -50.81 -49.93
CA ALA A 248 21.77 -52.10 -50.20
C ALA A 248 21.66 -52.51 -51.68
N SER A 249 20.49 -52.30 -52.33
CA SER A 249 20.35 -52.54 -53.77
C SER A 249 21.12 -51.52 -54.62
N GLY A 250 21.25 -50.27 -54.18
CA GLY A 250 22.03 -49.24 -54.88
C GLY A 250 23.54 -49.47 -54.86
N VAL A 251 24.05 -50.16 -53.85
CA VAL A 251 25.46 -50.61 -53.77
C VAL A 251 25.72 -51.85 -54.64
N GLU A 252 24.72 -52.71 -54.85
CA GLU A 252 24.83 -53.85 -55.78
C GLU A 252 24.85 -53.39 -57.27
N ASP A 253 24.21 -52.26 -57.58
CA ASP A 253 24.16 -51.67 -58.93
C ASP A 253 25.29 -50.66 -59.24
N SER A 254 26.21 -50.39 -58.30
CA SER A 254 27.31 -49.45 -58.57
C SER A 254 28.38 -50.07 -59.46
N LEU A 255 28.76 -49.37 -60.55
CA LEU A 255 29.82 -49.76 -61.51
C LEU A 255 31.12 -50.21 -60.84
N THR A 256 31.42 -49.67 -59.64
CA THR A 256 32.58 -50.03 -58.82
C THR A 256 32.51 -51.45 -58.24
N TRP A 257 31.34 -51.96 -57.86
CA TRP A 257 31.17 -53.33 -57.34
C TRP A 257 31.25 -54.37 -58.47
N GLN A 258 30.68 -54.04 -59.64
CA GLN A 258 30.84 -54.85 -60.86
C GLN A 258 32.29 -54.87 -61.37
N LEU A 259 33.02 -53.74 -61.30
CA LEU A 259 34.45 -53.68 -61.61
C LEU A 259 35.29 -54.52 -60.63
N GLN A 260 34.92 -54.55 -59.35
CA GLN A 260 35.62 -55.34 -58.33
C GLN A 260 35.38 -56.85 -58.50
N GLN A 261 34.21 -57.27 -59.01
CA GLN A 261 33.96 -58.65 -59.43
C GLN A 261 34.71 -59.02 -60.72
N LEU A 262 34.89 -58.09 -61.66
CA LEU A 262 35.61 -58.32 -62.92
C LEU A 262 37.14 -58.40 -62.75
N LEU A 263 37.71 -57.70 -61.76
CA LEU A 263 39.15 -57.67 -61.50
C LEU A 263 39.66 -58.76 -60.53
N GLY A 264 38.76 -59.54 -59.92
CA GLY A 264 39.09 -60.59 -58.95
C GLY A 264 39.01 -62.01 -59.52
N SER A 265 39.94 -62.41 -60.37
CA SER A 265 40.01 -63.75 -60.94
C SER A 265 40.81 -64.73 -60.06
N ARG A 266 40.13 -65.49 -59.19
CA ARG A 266 40.61 -66.78 -58.66
C ARG A 266 39.44 -67.77 -58.48
N PRO A 267 39.45 -68.95 -59.14
CA PRO A 267 38.43 -69.97 -58.94
C PRO A 267 38.82 -70.86 -57.75
N GLY A 268 38.00 -70.84 -56.69
CA GLY A 268 38.10 -71.81 -55.59
C GLY A 268 38.04 -71.19 -54.19
N ALA A 269 36.87 -70.73 -53.78
CA ALA A 269 36.43 -70.72 -52.38
C ALA A 269 34.92 -70.44 -52.33
N SER A 270 34.19 -71.38 -51.73
CA SER A 270 32.77 -71.35 -51.44
C SER A 270 32.41 -70.31 -50.38
N GLY A 271 31.21 -69.70 -50.52
CA GLY A 271 30.51 -69.02 -49.42
C GLY A 271 30.53 -67.49 -49.39
N ALA A 272 30.11 -66.79 -50.44
CA ALA A 272 29.75 -65.38 -50.34
C ALA A 272 28.34 -65.26 -49.72
N GLY A 273 28.28 -65.21 -48.39
CA GLY A 273 27.05 -64.99 -47.64
C GLY A 273 26.39 -63.67 -48.01
N ARG A 274 25.13 -63.75 -48.47
CA ARG A 274 24.18 -62.63 -48.54
C ARG A 274 24.28 -61.86 -47.22
N ARG A 275 24.79 -60.64 -47.24
CA ARG A 275 24.86 -59.81 -46.02
C ARG A 275 23.42 -59.45 -45.66
N LEU A 276 22.81 -60.26 -44.78
CA LEU A 276 21.47 -60.04 -44.25
C LEU A 276 21.49 -58.71 -43.50
N VAL A 277 21.06 -57.63 -44.17
CA VAL A 277 20.81 -56.35 -43.51
C VAL A 277 19.58 -56.55 -42.64
N MET A 278 19.82 -56.82 -41.36
CA MET A 278 18.78 -56.93 -40.35
C MET A 278 18.00 -55.61 -40.31
N PRO A 279 16.67 -55.61 -40.53
CA PRO A 279 15.89 -54.40 -40.40
C PRO A 279 15.98 -53.88 -38.96
N PRO A 280 16.10 -52.56 -38.73
CA PRO A 280 16.18 -52.00 -37.40
C PRO A 280 14.95 -52.41 -36.58
N VAL A 281 15.19 -53.05 -35.44
CA VAL A 281 14.13 -53.41 -34.49
C VAL A 281 13.51 -52.10 -33.97
N PRO A 282 12.16 -51.96 -33.94
CA PRO A 282 11.52 -50.76 -33.40
C PRO A 282 12.01 -50.49 -31.99
N ARG A 283 12.45 -49.26 -31.70
CA ARG A 283 12.94 -48.93 -30.35
C ARG A 283 11.78 -49.00 -29.36
N ARG A 284 12.09 -49.34 -28.10
CA ARG A 284 11.11 -49.28 -27.03
C ARG A 284 10.76 -47.80 -26.79
N VAL A 285 9.52 -47.42 -27.10
CA VAL A 285 9.02 -46.05 -26.86
C VAL A 285 9.11 -45.74 -25.37
N ASP A 286 9.86 -44.69 -25.03
CA ASP A 286 9.96 -44.17 -23.67
C ASP A 286 8.62 -43.53 -23.25
N PRO A 287 8.00 -43.98 -22.15
CA PRO A 287 6.83 -43.32 -21.59
C PRO A 287 7.02 -41.82 -21.36
N ALA A 288 8.21 -41.39 -20.93
CA ALA A 288 8.52 -39.99 -20.65
C ALA A 288 8.39 -39.11 -21.89
N GLU A 289 8.93 -39.58 -23.02
CA GLU A 289 8.89 -38.86 -24.29
C GLU A 289 7.46 -38.79 -24.87
N ALA A 290 6.73 -39.91 -24.83
CA ALA A 290 5.42 -40.01 -25.49
C ALA A 290 4.25 -39.46 -24.65
N LEU A 291 4.33 -39.47 -23.32
CA LEU A 291 3.29 -38.93 -22.43
C LEU A 291 3.67 -37.56 -21.85
N GLY A 292 4.95 -37.19 -21.85
CA GLY A 292 5.44 -35.92 -21.32
C GLY A 292 4.90 -35.65 -19.92
N LYS A 293 4.14 -34.56 -19.76
CA LYS A 293 3.56 -34.21 -18.45
C LYS A 293 2.55 -35.22 -17.89
N LEU A 294 2.01 -36.10 -18.74
CA LEU A 294 0.98 -37.08 -18.35
C LEU A 294 1.53 -38.40 -17.79
N VAL A 295 2.86 -38.58 -17.70
CA VAL A 295 3.48 -39.85 -17.24
C VAL A 295 3.08 -40.20 -15.81
N GLY A 296 3.21 -39.24 -14.89
CA GLY A 296 2.90 -39.41 -13.47
C GLY A 296 1.42 -39.30 -13.14
N ASP A 297 0.98 -39.98 -12.09
CA ASP A 297 -0.36 -39.86 -11.49
C ASP A 297 -0.48 -38.68 -10.53
N ASP A 298 0.66 -38.14 -10.10
CA ASP A 298 0.69 -37.16 -9.05
C ASP A 298 0.18 -35.83 -9.59
N GLN A 299 -1.02 -35.49 -9.12
CA GLN A 299 -1.51 -34.12 -9.01
C GLN A 299 -1.89 -33.41 -10.33
N LEU A 300 -2.24 -34.19 -11.37
CA LEU A 300 -2.92 -33.66 -12.55
C LEU A 300 -4.36 -33.21 -12.24
N VAL A 301 -4.67 -31.97 -12.60
CA VAL A 301 -6.00 -31.38 -12.51
C VAL A 301 -6.55 -31.03 -13.89
N ARG A 302 -7.88 -31.04 -14.00
CA ARG A 302 -8.60 -30.48 -15.13
C ARG A 302 -8.98 -29.04 -14.79
N VAL A 303 -8.66 -28.12 -15.69
CA VAL A 303 -8.89 -26.69 -15.47
C VAL A 303 -9.78 -26.04 -16.51
N GLN A 304 -10.53 -25.03 -16.08
CA GLN A 304 -11.28 -24.13 -16.96
C GLN A 304 -10.92 -22.70 -16.56
N LEU A 305 -10.55 -21.87 -17.55
CA LEU A 305 -10.18 -20.48 -17.35
C LEU A 305 -11.16 -19.60 -18.10
N LEU A 306 -12.00 -18.88 -17.37
CA LEU A 306 -12.99 -17.94 -17.91
C LEU A 306 -12.60 -16.52 -17.49
N VAL A 307 -12.78 -15.57 -18.39
CA VAL A 307 -12.53 -14.15 -18.13
C VAL A 307 -13.73 -13.35 -18.59
N MET A 308 -14.16 -12.40 -17.76
CA MET A 308 -15.19 -11.43 -18.10
C MET A 308 -14.67 -10.04 -17.78
N CYS A 309 -14.79 -9.15 -18.75
CA CYS A 309 -14.54 -7.73 -18.57
C CYS A 309 -15.83 -6.97 -18.85
N ALA A 310 -16.14 -5.94 -18.06
CA ALA A 310 -17.32 -5.12 -18.26
C ALA A 310 -17.03 -3.64 -17.96
N SER A 311 -17.80 -2.75 -18.57
CA SER A 311 -17.74 -1.29 -18.39
C SER A 311 -19.04 -0.66 -18.86
N ASN A 312 -19.37 0.54 -18.36
CA ASN A 312 -20.45 1.37 -18.92
C ASN A 312 -19.96 2.25 -20.08
N VAL A 313 -18.67 2.15 -20.45
CA VAL A 313 -18.07 2.89 -21.55
C VAL A 313 -17.64 1.93 -22.66
N GLU A 314 -18.01 2.27 -23.89
CA GLU A 314 -17.71 1.48 -25.08
C GLU A 314 -16.19 1.26 -25.25
N GLY A 315 -15.80 0.08 -25.73
CA GLY A 315 -14.42 -0.27 -26.05
C GLY A 315 -13.51 -0.60 -24.85
N ARG A 316 -13.81 -0.10 -23.64
CA ARG A 316 -12.99 -0.34 -22.44
C ARG A 316 -12.93 -1.82 -22.07
N ALA A 317 -14.07 -2.51 -22.05
CA ALA A 317 -14.13 -3.93 -21.72
C ALA A 317 -13.28 -4.79 -22.68
N GLN A 318 -13.26 -4.45 -23.98
CA GLN A 318 -12.45 -5.11 -25.00
C GLN A 318 -10.95 -4.85 -24.78
N ALA A 319 -10.58 -3.60 -24.50
CA ALA A 319 -9.19 -3.22 -24.21
C ALA A 319 -8.65 -3.97 -22.98
N ARG A 320 -9.44 -4.06 -21.90
CA ARG A 320 -9.06 -4.82 -20.69
C ARG A 320 -8.88 -6.29 -20.97
N LEU A 321 -9.80 -6.90 -21.72
CA LEU A 321 -9.65 -8.28 -22.10
C LEU A 321 -8.37 -8.54 -22.92
N ALA A 322 -7.99 -7.61 -23.80
CA ALA A 322 -6.75 -7.72 -24.58
C ALA A 322 -5.50 -7.65 -23.69
N GLN A 323 -5.48 -6.76 -22.70
CA GLN A 323 -4.38 -6.68 -21.73
C GLN A 323 -4.27 -7.92 -20.85
N LEU A 324 -5.41 -8.43 -20.35
CA LEU A 324 -5.43 -9.70 -19.61
C LEU A 324 -4.94 -10.86 -20.47
N GLN A 325 -5.32 -10.89 -21.75
CA GLN A 325 -4.82 -11.90 -22.69
C GLN A 325 -3.28 -11.86 -22.79
N ALA A 326 -2.69 -10.67 -22.91
CA ALA A 326 -1.24 -10.49 -22.96
C ALA A 326 -0.57 -10.86 -21.62
N ALA A 327 -1.19 -10.52 -20.49
CA ALA A 327 -0.69 -10.86 -19.17
C ALA A 327 -0.58 -12.39 -18.94
N PHE A 328 -1.48 -13.18 -19.53
CA PHE A 328 -1.40 -14.64 -19.47
C PHE A 328 -0.24 -15.24 -20.28
N ASP A 329 0.40 -14.51 -21.18
CA ASP A 329 1.52 -15.01 -21.97
C ASP A 329 2.76 -15.30 -21.10
N VAL A 330 2.86 -14.72 -19.89
CA VAL A 330 3.93 -15.05 -18.91
C VAL A 330 3.92 -16.52 -18.50
N PHE A 331 2.74 -17.16 -18.46
CA PHE A 331 2.60 -18.60 -18.20
C PHE A 331 2.83 -19.46 -19.45
N GLY A 332 3.12 -18.85 -20.60
CA GLY A 332 3.34 -19.51 -21.88
C GLY A 332 4.70 -20.17 -22.00
N GLY A 333 4.72 -21.46 -22.34
CA GLY A 333 5.90 -22.25 -22.69
C GLY A 333 5.64 -23.09 -23.93
N ARG A 334 5.93 -24.40 -23.86
CA ARG A 334 5.59 -25.35 -24.95
C ARG A 334 4.07 -25.56 -25.10
N ALA A 335 3.32 -25.33 -24.02
CA ALA A 335 1.90 -25.05 -24.05
C ALA A 335 1.64 -23.62 -23.56
N ARG A 336 0.55 -23.00 -24.01
CA ARG A 336 0.17 -21.64 -23.60
C ARG A 336 -1.34 -21.47 -23.49
N TRP A 337 -1.77 -20.49 -22.70
CA TRP A 337 -3.14 -20.03 -22.69
C TRP A 337 -3.47 -19.30 -23.99
N ALA A 338 -4.63 -19.61 -24.58
CA ALA A 338 -5.11 -18.93 -25.76
C ALA A 338 -6.63 -18.78 -25.69
N MET A 339 -7.15 -17.60 -26.05
CA MET A 339 -8.59 -17.40 -26.16
C MET A 339 -9.19 -18.33 -27.22
N ARG A 340 -10.30 -18.98 -26.87
CA ARG A 340 -11.10 -19.80 -27.77
C ARG A 340 -11.88 -18.91 -28.73
N GLY A 341 -11.72 -19.17 -30.01
CA GLY A 341 -12.47 -18.52 -31.08
C GLY A 341 -11.83 -18.76 -32.43
N TRP A 342 -12.57 -18.45 -33.49
CA TRP A 342 -12.09 -18.51 -34.87
C TRP A 342 -11.96 -17.08 -35.39
N ARG A 343 -10.87 -16.81 -36.11
CA ARG A 343 -10.69 -15.56 -36.85
C ARG A 343 -10.93 -15.86 -38.33
N LEU A 344 -11.94 -15.23 -38.92
CA LEU A 344 -12.25 -15.28 -40.34
C LEU A 344 -12.20 -13.83 -40.86
N GLY A 345 -11.05 -13.44 -41.42
CA GLY A 345 -10.80 -12.04 -41.80
C GLY A 345 -10.92 -11.09 -40.59
N PRO A 346 -11.71 -10.00 -40.67
CA PRO A 346 -11.92 -9.08 -39.55
C PRO A 346 -12.84 -9.64 -38.44
N TRP A 347 -13.55 -10.74 -38.69
CA TRP A 347 -14.55 -11.30 -37.77
C TRP A 347 -13.91 -12.25 -36.76
N ARG A 348 -14.22 -12.06 -35.47
CA ARG A 348 -13.80 -12.94 -34.37
C ARG A 348 -15.03 -13.54 -33.69
N VAL A 349 -15.32 -14.80 -33.98
CA VAL A 349 -16.40 -15.53 -33.31
C VAL A 349 -15.80 -16.26 -32.09
N GLY A 350 -16.20 -15.84 -30.89
CA GLY A 350 -15.71 -16.35 -29.61
C GLY A 350 -16.82 -16.50 -28.57
N ALA A 351 -16.43 -16.65 -27.29
CA ALA A 351 -17.35 -16.89 -26.17
C ALA A 351 -18.44 -15.80 -25.99
N ASP A 352 -18.22 -14.61 -26.54
CA ASP A 352 -19.16 -13.49 -26.48
C ASP A 352 -20.29 -13.56 -27.52
N HIS A 353 -20.17 -14.44 -28.52
CA HIS A 353 -21.07 -14.51 -29.66
C HIS A 353 -21.95 -15.76 -29.62
N TRP A 354 -23.11 -15.69 -30.29
CA TRP A 354 -23.95 -16.85 -30.55
C TRP A 354 -23.17 -17.85 -31.46
N PRO A 355 -23.26 -19.17 -31.22
CA PRO A 355 -24.11 -19.88 -30.26
C PRO A 355 -23.48 -20.11 -28.86
N THR A 356 -22.23 -19.68 -28.63
CA THR A 356 -21.49 -20.08 -27.42
C THR A 356 -21.80 -19.25 -26.16
N ARG A 357 -22.38 -18.05 -26.32
CA ARG A 357 -22.68 -17.11 -25.23
C ARG A 357 -23.51 -17.72 -24.10
N GLY A 358 -24.66 -18.34 -24.40
CA GLY A 358 -25.54 -18.89 -23.36
C GLY A 358 -24.90 -20.04 -22.56
N ALA A 359 -24.02 -20.83 -23.19
CA ALA A 359 -23.26 -21.86 -22.48
C ALA A 359 -22.16 -21.27 -21.58
N PHE A 360 -21.53 -20.17 -22.00
CA PHE A 360 -20.59 -19.42 -21.16
C PHE A 360 -21.30 -18.82 -19.95
N GLU A 361 -22.39 -18.06 -20.16
CA GLU A 361 -23.13 -17.40 -19.08
C GLU A 361 -23.66 -18.40 -18.06
N ARG A 362 -24.16 -19.55 -18.50
CA ARG A 362 -24.57 -20.63 -17.59
C ARG A 362 -23.43 -21.13 -16.71
N ARG A 363 -22.24 -21.35 -17.30
CA ARG A 363 -21.05 -21.79 -16.55
C ARG A 363 -20.54 -20.72 -15.60
N TRP A 364 -20.59 -19.46 -16.03
CA TRP A 364 -20.25 -18.30 -15.22
C TRP A 364 -21.18 -18.17 -14.01
N THR A 365 -22.50 -18.13 -14.22
CA THR A 365 -23.47 -17.92 -13.14
C THR A 365 -23.54 -19.11 -12.17
N LEU A 366 -23.48 -20.35 -12.68
CA LEU A 366 -23.61 -21.55 -11.84
C LEU A 366 -22.27 -22.15 -11.38
N ALA A 367 -21.14 -21.50 -11.68
CA ALA A 367 -19.78 -22.00 -11.41
C ALA A 367 -19.56 -23.45 -11.91
N HIS A 368 -20.08 -23.76 -13.11
CA HIS A 368 -19.93 -25.09 -13.70
C HIS A 368 -18.59 -25.24 -14.44
N CYS A 369 -17.84 -26.30 -14.13
CA CYS A 369 -16.61 -26.66 -14.81
C CYS A 369 -16.87 -27.70 -15.91
N GLN A 370 -16.84 -27.25 -17.17
CA GLN A 370 -17.02 -28.09 -18.36
C GLN A 370 -16.20 -27.53 -19.52
N PRO A 371 -14.85 -27.61 -19.45
CA PRO A 371 -14.01 -27.07 -20.51
C PRO A 371 -14.16 -27.89 -21.81
N PRO A 372 -14.10 -27.23 -22.98
CA PRO A 372 -14.38 -27.82 -24.30
C PRO A 372 -13.31 -28.82 -24.76
N ARG A 373 -12.14 -28.83 -24.12
CA ARG A 373 -11.06 -29.81 -24.33
C ARG A 373 -10.57 -30.35 -22.99
N ALA A 374 -9.79 -31.43 -23.06
CA ALA A 374 -9.05 -31.96 -21.92
C ALA A 374 -7.91 -30.99 -21.56
N ASN A 375 -8.24 -29.89 -20.87
CA ASN A 375 -7.29 -28.93 -20.33
C ASN A 375 -6.65 -29.51 -19.07
N TRP A 376 -5.70 -30.44 -19.24
CA TRP A 376 -4.98 -31.05 -18.12
C TRP A 376 -3.68 -30.32 -17.83
N VAL A 377 -3.46 -30.02 -16.56
CA VAL A 377 -2.33 -29.23 -16.06
C VAL A 377 -1.88 -29.84 -14.74
N ARG A 378 -0.57 -29.86 -14.50
CA ARG A 378 -0.01 -30.21 -13.18
C ARG A 378 -0.23 -29.05 -12.20
N LEU A 379 -0.26 -29.30 -10.90
CA LEU A 379 -0.48 -28.22 -9.93
C LEU A 379 0.67 -27.20 -9.93
N GLU A 380 1.89 -27.66 -10.14
CA GLU A 380 3.12 -26.87 -10.21
C GLU A 380 3.08 -25.88 -11.39
N GLU A 381 2.53 -26.30 -12.53
CA GLU A 381 2.29 -25.43 -13.70
C GLU A 381 1.31 -24.27 -13.41
N LEU A 382 0.55 -24.35 -12.30
CA LEU A 382 -0.41 -23.33 -11.87
C LEU A 382 0.07 -22.53 -10.66
N ALA A 383 1.27 -22.80 -10.12
CA ALA A 383 1.74 -22.25 -8.86
C ALA A 383 1.48 -20.73 -8.71
N GLY A 384 1.79 -19.95 -9.75
CA GLY A 384 1.57 -18.51 -9.73
C GLY A 384 0.11 -18.06 -9.53
N LEU A 385 -0.88 -18.87 -9.96
CA LEU A 385 -2.33 -18.58 -9.83
C LEU A 385 -2.96 -19.18 -8.56
N LEU A 386 -2.25 -20.06 -7.85
CA LEU A 386 -2.73 -20.77 -6.66
C LEU A 386 -2.55 -19.98 -5.35
N LYS A 387 -2.05 -18.74 -5.45
CA LYS A 387 -1.76 -17.85 -4.33
C LYS A 387 -2.25 -16.41 -4.63
N PRO A 388 -2.58 -15.60 -3.61
CA PRO A 388 -2.79 -14.17 -3.79
C PRO A 388 -1.46 -13.43 -4.08
N PRO A 389 -1.47 -12.14 -4.50
CA PRO A 389 -0.24 -11.37 -4.70
C PRO A 389 0.70 -11.44 -3.49
N THR A 390 2.00 -11.63 -3.72
CA THR A 390 3.05 -11.69 -2.68
C THR A 390 3.68 -10.33 -2.45
N VAL A 391 4.61 -10.24 -1.48
CA VAL A 391 5.44 -9.05 -1.22
C VAL A 391 6.22 -8.58 -2.45
N HIS A 392 6.51 -9.47 -3.41
CA HIS A 392 7.20 -9.15 -4.67
C HIS A 392 6.28 -8.55 -5.74
N CYS A 393 4.98 -8.41 -5.45
CA CYS A 393 4.02 -7.80 -6.36
C CYS A 393 3.88 -6.30 -6.07
N ARG A 394 4.26 -5.46 -7.04
CA ARG A 394 4.04 -4.01 -6.98
C ARG A 394 2.58 -3.72 -7.25
N VAL A 395 1.85 -3.39 -6.19
CA VAL A 395 0.44 -3.01 -6.25
C VAL A 395 0.35 -1.47 -6.26
N PRO A 396 -0.26 -0.86 -7.29
CA PRO A 396 -0.50 0.58 -7.30
C PRO A 396 -1.57 0.95 -6.27
N LEU A 397 -1.60 2.23 -5.88
CA LEU A 397 -2.65 2.72 -4.98
C LEU A 397 -3.95 2.88 -5.73
N PHE A 398 -4.99 2.22 -5.25
CA PHE A 398 -6.35 2.34 -5.75
C PHE A 398 -7.08 3.49 -5.04
N ALA A 399 -8.26 3.84 -5.57
CA ALA A 399 -9.08 4.92 -5.01
C ALA A 399 -9.50 4.65 -3.56
N GLY A 400 -9.63 3.37 -3.17
CA GLY A 400 -9.96 2.97 -1.81
C GLY A 400 -8.80 3.04 -0.81
N ASP A 401 -7.54 3.09 -1.28
CA ASP A 401 -6.38 3.05 -0.40
C ASP A 401 -6.04 4.43 0.19
N LEU A 402 -6.19 5.48 -0.61
CA LEU A 402 -6.00 6.88 -0.19
C LEU A 402 -7.20 7.71 -0.61
N PRO A 403 -7.80 8.52 0.30
CA PRO A 403 -8.86 9.44 -0.08
C PRO A 403 -8.36 10.50 -1.07
N THR A 404 -9.26 10.97 -1.93
CA THR A 404 -9.00 12.11 -2.81
C THR A 404 -9.14 13.40 -1.98
N PHE A 405 -8.19 14.33 -2.11
CA PHE A 405 -8.26 15.61 -1.42
C PHE A 405 -9.37 16.49 -2.00
N GLU A 406 -10.15 17.11 -1.11
CA GLU A 406 -11.19 18.08 -1.45
C GLU A 406 -10.89 19.39 -0.70
N PHE A 407 -10.87 20.52 -1.43
CA PHE A 407 -10.58 21.82 -0.86
C PHE A 407 -11.64 22.22 0.17
N GLY A 408 -11.19 22.77 1.31
CA GLY A 408 -12.07 23.23 2.38
C GLY A 408 -12.63 22.11 3.28
N ASN A 409 -12.35 20.84 2.99
CA ASN A 409 -12.80 19.73 3.84
C ASN A 409 -11.90 19.60 5.09
N PRO A 410 -12.42 19.80 6.32
CA PRO A 410 -11.63 19.74 7.55
C PRO A 410 -11.23 18.33 7.99
N ASP A 411 -11.82 17.28 7.40
CA ASP A 411 -11.50 15.89 7.73
C ASP A 411 -10.30 15.36 6.92
N LEU A 412 -9.84 16.11 5.92
CA LEU A 412 -8.79 15.71 5.00
C LEU A 412 -7.55 16.59 5.15
N LEU A 413 -6.38 15.96 5.10
CA LEU A 413 -5.09 16.63 5.00
C LEU A 413 -4.42 16.24 3.68
N MET A 414 -4.09 17.22 2.85
CA MET A 414 -3.39 17.01 1.58
C MET A 414 -2.06 16.28 1.79
N GLN A 415 -1.73 15.31 0.94
CA GLN A 415 -0.42 14.64 0.97
C GLN A 415 0.38 14.89 -0.30
N GLY A 416 -0.30 15.03 -1.43
CA GLY A 416 0.30 15.41 -2.71
C GLY A 416 -0.48 14.87 -3.88
N ILE A 417 0.22 14.58 -4.97
CA ILE A 417 -0.36 14.14 -6.22
C ILE A 417 0.12 12.73 -6.52
N TYR A 418 -0.80 11.76 -6.47
CA TYR A 418 -0.52 10.41 -6.93
C TYR A 418 -0.76 10.32 -8.43
N ARG A 419 0.21 9.75 -9.16
CA ARG A 419 0.07 9.41 -10.57
C ARG A 419 -0.35 7.96 -10.69
N THR A 420 -1.56 7.73 -11.17
CA THR A 420 -2.06 6.38 -11.43
C THR A 420 -1.32 5.75 -12.64
N PRO A 421 -1.33 4.42 -12.79
CA PRO A 421 -0.65 3.73 -13.89
C PRO A 421 -1.11 4.16 -15.30
N ASP A 422 -2.34 4.68 -15.46
CA ASP A 422 -2.82 5.27 -16.71
C ASP A 422 -2.38 6.73 -16.95
N GLY A 423 -1.54 7.27 -16.07
CA GLY A 423 -1.00 8.62 -16.18
C GLY A 423 -1.90 9.73 -15.63
N ARG A 424 -3.10 9.42 -15.12
CA ARG A 424 -3.93 10.43 -14.45
C ARG A 424 -3.28 10.89 -13.16
N ARG A 425 -3.52 12.15 -12.80
CA ARG A 425 -3.06 12.78 -11.57
C ARG A 425 -4.24 12.90 -10.62
N ARG A 426 -4.07 12.43 -9.39
CA ARG A 426 -5.07 12.53 -8.32
C ARG A 426 -4.45 13.24 -7.13
N LEU A 427 -5.07 14.33 -6.68
CA LEU A 427 -4.72 14.92 -5.39
C LEU A 427 -5.17 13.96 -4.29
N VAL A 428 -4.22 13.45 -3.53
CA VAL A 428 -4.45 12.48 -2.46
C VAL A 428 -4.31 13.14 -1.10
N ALA A 429 -5.08 12.61 -0.15
CA ALA A 429 -5.11 13.06 1.23
C ALA A 429 -4.95 11.88 2.20
N THR A 430 -4.76 12.21 3.46
CA THR A 430 -5.03 11.34 4.61
C THR A 430 -6.14 11.94 5.46
N HIS A 431 -6.70 11.16 6.38
CA HIS A 431 -7.59 11.72 7.37
C HIS A 431 -6.82 12.62 8.34
N ALA A 432 -7.31 13.84 8.53
CA ALA A 432 -6.67 14.84 9.37
C ALA A 432 -6.50 14.35 10.82
N ALA A 433 -7.51 13.63 11.34
CA ALA A 433 -7.50 13.04 12.68
C ALA A 433 -6.50 11.88 12.85
N GLU A 434 -6.08 11.23 11.77
CA GLU A 434 -5.12 10.12 11.80
C GLU A 434 -3.69 10.58 11.51
N THR A 435 -3.52 11.80 10.98
CA THR A 435 -2.20 12.38 10.66
C THR A 435 -1.70 13.21 11.82
N LEU A 436 -1.19 12.52 12.83
CA LEU A 436 -0.77 13.09 14.12
C LEU A 436 0.68 13.55 14.09
N PHE A 437 1.55 12.72 13.52
CA PHE A 437 2.97 12.99 13.44
C PHE A 437 3.51 12.67 12.05
N GLU A 438 4.24 13.60 11.47
CA GLU A 438 4.82 13.48 10.14
C GLU A 438 6.30 13.84 10.15
N VAL A 439 7.12 12.97 9.53
CA VAL A 439 8.55 13.19 9.36
C VAL A 439 8.88 13.22 7.87
N GLY A 440 9.45 14.33 7.42
CA GLY A 440 9.98 14.50 6.07
C GLY A 440 11.51 14.55 6.03
N VAL A 441 12.15 13.65 5.29
CA VAL A 441 13.62 13.59 5.14
C VAL A 441 14.05 13.86 3.70
N GLY A 442 15.16 14.58 3.53
CA GLY A 442 15.82 14.74 2.22
C GLY A 442 16.60 16.04 2.09
N LYS A 443 17.35 16.19 1.00
CA LYS A 443 18.24 17.35 0.79
C LYS A 443 17.48 18.69 0.69
N ALA A 444 18.20 19.80 0.88
CA ALA A 444 17.66 21.14 0.62
C ALA A 444 17.18 21.27 -0.84
N GLY A 445 16.08 21.98 -1.08
CA GLY A 445 15.49 22.14 -2.41
C GLY A 445 14.72 20.92 -2.95
N GLY A 446 14.66 19.80 -2.22
CA GLY A 446 13.94 18.58 -2.62
C GLY A 446 12.40 18.70 -2.61
N GLY A 447 11.85 19.82 -2.13
CA GLY A 447 10.39 20.06 -2.11
C GLY A 447 9.71 19.84 -0.76
N LYS A 448 10.47 19.54 0.30
CA LYS A 448 9.93 19.36 1.67
C LYS A 448 9.09 20.56 2.12
N THR A 449 9.68 21.75 2.07
CA THR A 449 9.05 23.02 2.50
C THR A 449 7.84 23.36 1.66
N GLU A 450 7.91 23.20 0.33
CA GLU A 450 6.77 23.43 -0.56
C GLU A 450 5.58 22.51 -0.22
N ARG A 451 5.83 21.23 0.05
CA ARG A 451 4.78 20.28 0.47
C ARG A 451 4.17 20.66 1.82
N ALA A 452 5.00 21.05 2.80
CA ALA A 452 4.53 21.50 4.10
C ALA A 452 3.69 22.79 4.01
N LEU A 453 4.08 23.72 3.15
CA LEU A 453 3.32 24.94 2.87
C LEU A 453 1.95 24.63 2.26
N ALA A 454 1.90 23.75 1.27
CA ALA A 454 0.64 23.31 0.65
C ALA A 454 -0.29 22.64 1.67
N GLN A 455 0.24 21.81 2.56
CA GLN A 455 -0.52 21.25 3.67
C GLN A 455 -1.05 22.32 4.63
N ALA A 456 -0.19 23.24 5.07
CA ALA A 456 -0.54 24.31 6.00
C ALA A 456 -1.60 25.25 5.42
N ILE A 457 -1.45 25.66 4.16
CA ILE A 457 -2.40 26.52 3.44
C ILE A 457 -3.73 25.78 3.26
N GLY A 458 -3.72 24.54 2.79
CA GLY A 458 -4.93 23.72 2.67
C GLY A 458 -5.68 23.59 4.00
N TRP A 459 -4.94 23.36 5.09
CA TRP A 459 -5.49 23.28 6.44
C TRP A 459 -6.07 24.61 6.93
N ALA A 460 -5.40 25.73 6.65
CA ALA A 460 -5.89 27.07 6.98
C ALA A 460 -7.23 27.38 6.29
N HIS A 461 -7.34 27.05 4.99
CA HIS A 461 -8.57 27.19 4.21
C HIS A 461 -9.71 26.31 4.69
N ALA A 462 -9.41 25.14 5.25
CA ALA A 462 -10.39 24.27 5.91
C ALA A 462 -10.82 24.76 7.31
N GLY A 463 -10.36 25.94 7.75
CA GLY A 463 -10.68 26.52 9.06
C GLY A 463 -9.80 26.02 10.20
N GLY A 464 -8.75 25.25 9.91
CA GLY A 464 -7.80 24.72 10.88
C GLY A 464 -6.88 25.79 11.49
N GLY A 465 -6.43 25.57 12.72
CA GLY A 465 -5.38 26.38 13.36
C GLY A 465 -3.99 25.75 13.18
N LEU A 466 -2.97 26.59 13.02
CA LEU A 466 -1.60 26.12 12.83
C LEU A 466 -0.53 27.10 13.30
N MET A 467 0.67 26.58 13.54
CA MET A 467 1.91 27.34 13.65
C MET A 467 2.88 26.85 12.58
N PHE A 468 3.52 27.78 11.85
CA PHE A 468 4.60 27.47 10.93
C PHE A 468 5.88 28.16 11.42
N LEU A 469 6.89 27.36 11.76
CA LEU A 469 8.18 27.84 12.23
C LEU A 469 9.23 27.63 11.14
N ASP A 470 9.72 28.74 10.62
CA ASP A 470 10.68 28.79 9.54
C ASP A 470 11.88 29.67 9.91
N PRO A 471 13.01 29.05 10.31
CA PRO A 471 14.22 29.78 10.65
C PRO A 471 14.76 30.68 9.54
N HIS A 472 14.53 30.32 8.27
CA HIS A 472 15.09 31.05 7.12
C HIS A 472 14.18 32.21 6.68
N GLY A 473 12.87 32.11 6.93
CA GLY A 473 11.88 33.13 6.59
C GLY A 473 11.39 33.11 5.14
N ASP A 474 11.87 32.17 4.32
CA ASP A 474 11.49 32.04 2.90
C ASP A 474 10.03 31.58 2.71
N SER A 475 9.46 30.90 3.71
CA SER A 475 8.10 30.34 3.66
C SER A 475 7.01 31.40 3.72
N TRP A 476 7.23 32.51 4.44
CA TRP A 476 6.20 33.54 4.63
C TRP A 476 5.88 34.29 3.32
N PRO A 477 6.87 34.87 2.59
CA PRO A 477 6.60 35.50 1.30
C PRO A 477 5.96 34.52 0.30
N ARG A 478 6.33 33.24 0.37
CA ARG A 478 5.75 32.19 -0.46
C ARG A 478 4.28 31.90 -0.13
N ALA A 479 3.90 31.92 1.15
CA ALA A 479 2.54 31.62 1.60
C ALA A 479 1.56 32.80 1.49
N VAL A 480 2.05 34.03 1.60
CA VAL A 480 1.25 35.28 1.62
C VAL A 480 0.19 35.33 0.50
N PRO A 481 0.52 35.07 -0.79
CA PRO A 481 -0.47 35.15 -1.86
C PRO A 481 -1.66 34.19 -1.67
N PHE A 482 -1.47 33.03 -1.04
CA PHE A 482 -2.50 32.02 -0.87
C PHE A 482 -3.27 32.14 0.45
N LEU A 483 -2.74 32.92 1.40
CA LEU A 483 -3.39 33.23 2.67
C LEU A 483 -4.14 34.57 2.65
N ALA A 484 -3.95 35.38 1.61
CA ALA A 484 -4.55 36.70 1.45
C ALA A 484 -6.05 36.63 1.08
N HIS A 485 -6.86 36.11 2.00
CA HIS A 485 -8.32 36.08 1.93
C HIS A 485 -8.91 36.69 3.19
N ASP A 486 -10.01 37.43 3.05
CA ASP A 486 -10.65 38.17 4.15
C ASP A 486 -10.95 37.31 5.39
N HIS A 487 -11.43 36.07 5.18
CA HIS A 487 -11.75 35.13 6.26
C HIS A 487 -10.51 34.58 7.00
N LEU A 488 -9.32 34.59 6.36
CA LEU A 488 -8.06 34.16 6.97
C LEU A 488 -7.31 35.31 7.63
N MET A 489 -7.38 36.51 7.05
CA MET A 489 -6.67 37.71 7.53
C MET A 489 -6.91 38.00 9.02
N GLN A 490 -8.13 37.77 9.51
CA GLN A 490 -8.52 37.99 10.91
C GLN A 490 -7.90 36.98 11.90
N ARG A 491 -7.35 35.87 11.39
CA ARG A 491 -6.77 34.79 12.18
C ARG A 491 -5.26 34.73 12.13
N ILE A 492 -4.63 35.56 11.30
CA ILE A 492 -3.19 35.50 11.06
C ILE A 492 -2.43 36.33 12.08
N THR A 493 -1.33 35.77 12.57
CA THR A 493 -0.37 36.43 13.44
C THR A 493 1.02 36.17 12.88
N LEU A 494 1.79 37.23 12.66
CA LEU A 494 3.17 37.13 12.16
C LEU A 494 4.15 37.56 13.26
N VAL A 495 5.09 36.67 13.56
CA VAL A 495 6.29 36.94 14.35
C VAL A 495 7.48 36.94 13.40
N ASP A 496 7.73 38.10 12.78
CA ASP A 496 8.84 38.29 11.86
C ASP A 496 9.97 39.05 12.55
N LEU A 497 11.08 38.35 12.77
CA LEU A 497 12.29 38.88 13.39
C LEU A 497 13.43 39.04 12.38
N ASN A 498 13.17 38.81 11.09
CA ASN A 498 14.06 39.16 9.98
C ASN A 498 13.91 40.63 9.56
N ALA A 499 13.06 41.40 10.23
CA ALA A 499 12.78 42.78 9.85
C ALA A 499 14.04 43.67 9.99
N HIS A 500 14.54 44.15 8.86
CA HIS A 500 15.68 45.07 8.77
C HIS A 500 15.26 46.41 8.18
N GLY A 501 15.93 47.49 8.59
CA GLY A 501 15.71 48.85 8.05
C GLY A 501 14.95 49.81 8.98
N PRO A 502 14.81 51.09 8.57
CA PRO A 502 14.34 52.18 9.42
C PRO A 502 12.84 52.10 9.78
N ALA A 503 12.06 51.31 9.05
CA ALA A 503 10.62 51.10 9.27
C ALA A 503 10.28 49.67 9.75
N ALA A 504 11.26 48.93 10.28
CA ALA A 504 11.04 47.60 10.83
C ALA A 504 9.99 47.65 11.95
N GLN A 505 8.98 46.78 11.84
CA GLN A 505 7.92 46.63 12.85
C GLN A 505 8.00 45.22 13.42
N LEU A 506 7.98 45.12 14.75
CA LEU A 506 8.10 43.87 15.47
C LEU A 506 6.93 43.72 16.42
N THR A 507 6.52 42.47 16.65
CA THR A 507 5.65 42.14 17.79
C THR A 507 6.48 42.07 19.08
N SER A 508 5.86 41.70 20.20
CA SER A 508 6.51 41.57 21.50
C SER A 508 6.14 40.26 22.19
N TRP A 509 7.06 39.76 23.02
CA TRP A 509 6.86 38.60 23.85
C TRP A 509 7.72 38.69 25.11
N ASN A 510 7.12 38.48 26.30
CA ASN A 510 7.88 38.31 27.52
C ASN A 510 7.87 36.82 27.89
N PRO A 511 9.00 36.09 27.76
CA PRO A 511 9.05 34.66 28.06
C PRO A 511 8.78 34.36 29.54
N ILE A 512 9.03 35.32 30.43
CA ILE A 512 8.78 35.21 31.88
C ILE A 512 7.55 36.02 32.34
N GLY A 513 6.76 36.55 31.39
CA GLY A 513 5.57 37.33 31.70
C GLY A 513 4.47 36.48 32.34
N MET A 514 3.66 37.11 33.18
CA MET A 514 2.54 36.51 33.92
C MET A 514 1.19 37.17 33.62
N HIS A 515 1.16 38.17 32.73
CA HIS A 515 -0.04 38.94 32.37
C HIS A 515 -1.12 38.11 31.66
N GLN A 516 -0.77 36.94 31.13
CA GLN A 516 -1.73 36.04 30.45
C GLN A 516 -2.30 34.96 31.40
N GLY A 517 -2.06 35.07 32.72
CA GLY A 517 -2.53 34.10 33.70
C GLY A 517 -1.82 32.74 33.62
N GLN A 518 -0.55 32.76 33.21
CA GLN A 518 0.29 31.56 33.14
C GLN A 518 0.57 31.01 34.54
N VAL A 519 1.02 29.76 34.62
CA VAL A 519 1.45 29.12 35.87
C VAL A 519 2.95 29.37 36.07
N ALA A 520 3.32 29.95 37.21
CA ALA A 520 4.68 30.47 37.45
C ALA A 520 5.79 29.41 37.27
N HIS A 521 5.67 28.24 37.93
CA HIS A 521 6.69 27.19 37.83
C HIS A 521 6.83 26.64 36.41
N GLU A 522 5.73 26.54 35.64
CA GLU A 522 5.76 26.07 34.25
C GLU A 522 6.49 27.08 33.33
N VAL A 523 6.41 28.38 33.65
CA VAL A 523 7.12 29.46 32.93
C VAL A 523 8.61 29.44 33.24
N VAL A 524 8.98 29.26 34.51
CA VAL A 524 10.37 29.10 34.94
C VAL A 524 11.00 27.88 34.28
N GLU A 525 10.35 26.71 34.38
CA GLU A 525 10.81 25.45 33.77
C GLU A 525 10.99 25.61 32.26
N ALA A 526 9.97 26.12 31.54
CA ALA A 526 10.06 26.27 30.09
C ALA A 526 11.19 27.21 29.64
N THR A 527 11.44 28.30 30.38
CA THR A 527 12.49 29.27 30.05
C THR A 527 13.88 28.73 30.38
N ALA A 528 14.04 28.07 31.54
CA ALA A 528 15.30 27.43 31.93
C ALA A 528 15.66 26.29 30.97
N ASP A 529 14.70 25.41 30.66
CA ASP A 529 14.87 24.30 29.71
C ASP A 529 15.20 24.77 28.30
N ALA A 530 14.63 25.89 27.87
CA ALA A 530 14.95 26.48 26.56
C ALA A 530 16.41 26.93 26.48
N CYS A 531 16.87 27.64 27.51
CA CYS A 531 18.26 28.05 27.63
C CYS A 531 19.19 26.83 27.69
N ALA A 532 18.87 25.85 28.52
CA ALA A 532 19.63 24.62 28.66
C ALA A 532 19.77 23.88 27.32
N ALA A 533 18.64 23.70 26.63
CA ALA A 533 18.57 23.00 25.36
C ALA A 533 19.36 23.70 24.25
N ALA A 534 19.30 25.04 24.16
CA ALA A 534 20.00 25.81 23.14
C ALA A 534 21.51 25.92 23.39
N LEU A 535 21.93 25.91 24.67
CA LEU A 535 23.31 26.14 25.08
C LEU A 535 24.07 24.85 25.37
N GLY A 536 23.40 23.70 25.36
CA GLY A 536 24.03 22.42 25.64
C GLY A 536 24.27 22.17 27.12
N TRP A 537 23.43 22.72 28.00
CA TRP A 537 23.56 22.54 29.44
C TRP A 537 22.75 21.34 29.91
N ASP A 538 23.38 20.53 30.76
CA ASP A 538 22.80 19.45 31.53
C ASP A 538 23.46 19.41 32.93
N ASP A 539 23.00 18.47 33.76
CA ASP A 539 23.51 18.30 35.13
C ASP A 539 25.00 17.93 35.19
N ALA A 540 25.61 17.49 34.09
CA ALA A 540 27.02 17.13 34.01
C ALA A 540 27.91 18.28 33.49
N THR A 541 27.41 19.07 32.54
CA THR A 541 28.16 20.08 31.78
C THR A 541 28.09 21.46 32.42
N ALA A 542 26.92 21.87 32.93
CA ALA A 542 26.71 23.21 33.48
C ALA A 542 25.69 23.25 34.64
N PRO A 543 25.81 22.39 35.68
CA PRO A 543 24.84 22.33 36.78
C PRO A 543 24.72 23.66 37.54
N ARG A 544 25.84 24.38 37.72
CA ARG A 544 25.83 25.71 38.37
C ARG A 544 25.07 26.75 37.56
N ALA A 545 25.19 26.73 36.23
CA ALA A 545 24.49 27.70 35.38
C ALA A 545 22.98 27.46 35.41
N LEU A 546 22.55 26.18 35.43
CA LEU A 546 21.16 25.79 35.59
C LEU A 546 20.58 26.26 36.93
N ALA A 547 21.29 26.01 38.04
CA ALA A 547 20.87 26.44 39.36
C ALA A 547 20.73 27.98 39.45
N ILE A 548 21.74 28.71 38.99
CA ILE A 548 21.74 30.19 39.00
C ILE A 548 20.60 30.74 38.14
N LEU A 549 20.44 30.24 36.91
CA LEU A 549 19.39 30.71 36.00
C LEU A 549 18.00 30.40 36.56
N THR A 550 17.79 29.19 37.09
CA THR A 550 16.50 28.79 37.65
C THR A 550 16.13 29.64 38.86
N ALA A 551 17.05 29.84 39.81
CA ALA A 551 16.82 30.68 40.97
C ALA A 551 16.52 32.15 40.59
N ALA A 552 17.26 32.69 39.60
CA ALA A 552 17.01 34.03 39.09
C ALA A 552 15.63 34.16 38.44
N LEU A 553 15.25 33.19 37.60
CA LEU A 553 13.94 33.17 36.94
C LEU A 553 12.80 33.04 37.96
N THR A 554 12.95 32.21 39.00
CA THR A 554 11.96 32.07 40.08
C THR A 554 11.65 33.39 40.75
N VAL A 555 12.69 34.17 41.13
CA VAL A 555 12.50 35.49 41.75
C VAL A 555 11.83 36.46 40.78
N LEU A 556 12.31 36.56 39.53
CA LEU A 556 11.75 37.52 38.56
C LEU A 556 10.31 37.18 38.16
N VAL A 557 9.96 35.90 38.06
CA VAL A 557 8.57 35.46 37.81
C VAL A 557 7.68 35.80 39.02
N ALA A 558 8.17 35.63 40.25
CA ALA A 558 7.44 36.06 41.44
C ALA A 558 7.23 37.59 41.48
N VAL A 559 8.24 38.37 41.05
CA VAL A 559 8.10 39.83 40.88
C VAL A 559 7.01 40.13 39.84
N ASN A 560 6.97 39.39 38.74
CA ASN A 560 5.95 39.56 37.69
C ASN A 560 4.54 39.25 38.19
N GLU A 561 4.39 38.23 39.04
CA GLU A 561 3.11 37.96 39.70
C GLU A 561 2.68 39.10 40.64
N VAL A 562 3.63 39.69 41.38
CA VAL A 562 3.34 40.86 42.23
C VAL A 562 2.88 42.03 41.37
N ALA A 563 3.59 42.33 40.28
CA ALA A 563 3.22 43.37 39.32
C ALA A 563 1.80 43.17 38.77
N CYS A 564 1.48 41.96 38.31
CA CYS A 564 0.15 41.64 37.77
C CYS A 564 -0.96 41.72 38.83
N ARG A 565 -0.73 41.20 40.05
CA ARG A 565 -1.71 41.26 41.14
C ARG A 565 -1.93 42.69 41.64
N ALA A 566 -0.93 43.56 41.54
CA ALA A 566 -1.05 44.99 41.81
C ALA A 566 -1.73 45.78 40.69
N GLY A 567 -2.19 45.13 39.61
CA GLY A 567 -2.79 45.81 38.45
C GLY A 567 -1.79 46.62 37.63
N ARG A 568 -0.49 46.32 37.75
CA ARG A 568 0.63 47.00 37.07
C ARG A 568 1.40 46.06 36.13
N PRO A 569 0.75 45.40 35.15
CA PRO A 569 1.42 44.45 34.25
C PRO A 569 2.52 45.09 33.38
N GLY A 570 2.45 46.41 33.15
CA GLY A 570 3.51 47.18 32.47
C GLY A 570 4.82 47.33 33.26
N ASP A 571 4.85 46.93 34.53
CA ASP A 571 6.04 47.00 35.40
C ASP A 571 6.69 45.63 35.64
N GLN A 572 6.28 44.61 34.88
CA GLN A 572 6.91 43.30 34.91
C GLN A 572 8.39 43.35 34.48
N ALA A 573 9.21 42.53 35.13
CA ALA A 573 10.54 42.17 34.71
C ALA A 573 10.52 41.31 33.43
N THR A 574 11.63 41.36 32.72
CA THR A 574 11.93 40.57 31.51
C THR A 574 13.19 39.75 31.74
N ILE A 575 13.53 38.86 30.80
CA ILE A 575 14.75 38.04 30.89
C ILE A 575 16.02 38.89 31.04
N PHE A 576 16.00 40.17 30.64
CA PHE A 576 17.15 41.07 30.77
C PHE A 576 17.41 41.54 32.22
N GLN A 577 16.42 41.47 33.11
CA GLN A 577 16.59 41.79 34.53
C GLN A 577 17.37 40.71 35.30
N VAL A 578 17.62 39.53 34.71
CA VAL A 578 18.53 38.52 35.30
C VAL A 578 19.90 39.12 35.59
N ARG A 579 20.40 40.00 34.70
CA ARG A 579 21.67 40.69 34.94
C ARG A 579 21.64 41.52 36.22
N ALA A 580 20.65 42.39 36.36
CA ALA A 580 20.52 43.24 37.55
C ALA A 580 20.40 42.39 38.82
N LEU A 581 19.55 41.36 38.81
CA LEU A 581 19.38 40.48 39.96
C LEU A 581 20.69 39.78 40.38
N LEU A 582 21.54 39.40 39.44
CA LEU A 582 22.81 38.71 39.74
C LEU A 582 23.97 39.64 40.06
N THR A 583 23.98 40.90 39.59
CA THR A 583 25.16 41.78 39.70
C THR A 583 24.94 43.05 40.51
N ASP A 584 23.70 43.41 40.83
CA ASP A 584 23.34 44.60 41.60
C ASP A 584 22.75 44.15 42.95
N ASP A 585 23.48 44.46 44.02
CA ASP A 585 23.15 44.04 45.38
C ASP A 585 21.91 44.76 45.92
N ASP A 586 21.75 46.05 45.58
CA ASP A 586 20.60 46.85 46.00
C ASP A 586 19.33 46.33 45.32
N PHE A 587 19.36 46.17 43.99
CA PHE A 587 18.23 45.61 43.23
C PHE A 587 17.87 44.20 43.70
N ARG A 588 18.86 43.37 44.02
CA ARG A 588 18.62 42.02 44.53
C ARG A 588 17.94 42.03 45.90
N SER A 589 18.41 42.88 46.81
CA SER A 589 17.86 42.99 48.16
C SER A 589 16.39 43.44 48.15
N THR A 590 16.05 44.43 47.32
CA THR A 590 14.69 44.93 47.17
C THR A 590 13.78 43.90 46.49
N ALA A 591 14.28 43.22 45.45
CA ALA A 591 13.54 42.14 44.78
C ALA A 591 13.18 41.00 45.75
N LEU A 592 14.16 40.48 46.50
CA LEU A 592 13.94 39.41 47.47
C LEU A 592 13.02 39.84 48.61
N ALA A 593 13.15 41.08 49.10
CA ALA A 593 12.23 41.61 50.11
C ALA A 593 10.79 41.70 49.60
N ALA A 594 10.59 42.15 48.36
CA ALA A 594 9.27 42.30 47.74
C ALA A 594 8.56 40.95 47.52
N VAL A 595 9.31 39.88 47.24
CA VAL A 595 8.74 38.55 46.94
C VAL A 595 8.93 37.51 48.05
N GLY A 596 9.59 37.86 49.16
CA GLY A 596 10.02 36.90 50.18
C GLY A 596 8.90 36.01 50.74
N SER A 597 7.68 36.53 50.86
CA SER A 597 6.50 35.74 51.29
C SER A 597 6.02 34.68 50.28
N ARG A 598 6.60 34.63 49.08
CA ARG A 598 6.20 33.77 47.95
C ARG A 598 7.28 32.82 47.49
N LEU A 599 8.51 33.02 47.98
CA LEU A 599 9.58 32.06 47.75
C LEU A 599 9.42 30.92 48.76
N ASP A 600 9.76 29.70 48.33
CA ASP A 600 9.87 28.59 49.27
C ASP A 600 11.15 28.73 50.12
N GLU A 601 11.18 28.00 51.24
CA GLU A 601 12.30 28.05 52.19
C GLU A 601 13.63 27.64 51.53
N GLU A 602 13.58 26.71 50.58
CA GLU A 602 14.76 26.25 49.83
C GLU A 602 15.33 27.35 48.92
N THR A 603 14.49 28.06 48.15
CA THR A 603 14.94 29.17 47.30
C THR A 603 15.50 30.30 48.15
N SER A 604 14.82 30.67 49.25
CA SER A 604 15.32 31.69 50.18
C SER A 604 16.68 31.30 50.77
N ALA A 605 16.81 30.07 51.27
CA ALA A 605 18.07 29.57 51.82
C ALA A 605 19.19 29.51 50.79
N TRP A 606 18.87 29.20 49.52
CA TRP A 606 19.84 29.21 48.43
C TRP A 606 20.41 30.60 48.18
N TRP A 607 19.58 31.65 48.21
CA TRP A 607 20.04 33.04 48.06
C TRP A 607 20.88 33.54 49.24
N ASP A 608 20.55 33.12 50.47
CA ASP A 608 21.31 33.53 51.66
C ASP A 608 22.67 32.83 51.77
N SER A 609 22.74 31.55 51.39
CA SER A 609 23.92 30.70 51.62
C SER A 609 24.71 30.37 50.35
N THR A 610 24.04 29.80 49.34
CA THR A 610 24.73 29.24 48.17
C THR A 610 25.15 30.35 47.23
N PHE A 611 24.25 31.31 46.96
CA PHE A 611 24.53 32.44 46.07
C PHE A 611 25.68 33.31 46.58
N THR A 612 25.70 33.62 47.88
CA THR A 612 26.76 34.43 48.51
C THR A 612 28.14 33.76 48.47
N ALA A 613 28.18 32.43 48.37
CA ALA A 613 29.42 31.65 48.21
C ALA A 613 29.88 31.52 46.75
N LEU A 614 29.08 31.93 45.75
CA LEU A 614 29.46 31.85 44.34
C LEU A 614 30.47 32.94 43.97
N PRO A 615 31.56 32.59 43.24
CA PRO A 615 32.48 33.60 42.74
C PRO A 615 31.87 34.38 41.57
N ALA A 616 32.28 35.64 41.40
CA ALA A 616 31.69 36.54 40.40
C ALA A 616 31.85 36.05 38.94
N ASP A 617 32.86 35.23 38.65
CA ASP A 617 33.08 34.62 37.34
C ASP A 617 32.05 33.51 37.01
N ALA A 618 31.37 32.95 38.02
CA ALA A 618 30.34 31.93 37.82
C ALA A 618 29.13 32.45 37.04
N PHE A 619 28.84 33.75 37.11
CA PHE A 619 27.70 34.37 36.44
C PHE A 619 27.88 34.48 34.93
N GLY A 620 29.12 34.48 34.43
CA GLY A 620 29.41 34.69 33.00
C GLY A 620 28.72 33.68 32.08
N VAL A 621 28.60 32.41 32.51
CA VAL A 621 27.93 31.36 31.73
C VAL A 621 26.45 31.68 31.49
N VAL A 622 25.77 32.25 32.50
CA VAL A 622 24.36 32.66 32.42
C VAL A 622 24.18 34.02 31.75
N LEU A 623 25.05 34.98 32.06
CA LEU A 623 24.92 36.35 31.59
C LEU A 623 25.32 36.54 30.13
N ASN A 624 26.30 35.79 29.61
CA ASN A 624 26.78 35.94 28.24
C ASN A 624 25.70 35.69 27.18
N PRO A 625 24.89 34.60 27.25
CA PRO A 625 23.76 34.39 26.34
C PRO A 625 22.71 35.50 26.41
N ILE A 626 22.37 35.97 27.63
CA ILE A 626 21.38 37.02 27.85
C ILE A 626 21.89 38.37 27.32
N ALA A 627 23.17 38.68 27.53
CA ALA A 627 23.83 39.86 26.99
C ALA A 627 23.84 39.84 25.45
N ARG A 628 24.05 38.66 24.84
CA ARG A 628 23.97 38.49 23.39
C ARG A 628 22.56 38.74 22.83
N LEU A 629 21.51 38.31 23.55
CA LEU A 629 20.12 38.66 23.23
C LEU A 629 19.87 40.17 23.40
N ALA A 630 20.45 40.80 24.41
CA ALA A 630 20.28 42.23 24.67
C ALA A 630 21.03 43.12 23.66
N SER A 631 22.15 42.64 23.12
CA SER A 631 22.97 43.39 22.16
C SER A 631 22.34 43.50 20.77
N ASN A 632 21.47 42.55 20.40
CA ASN A 632 20.73 42.63 19.14
C ASN A 632 19.43 43.43 19.36
N PRO A 633 19.23 44.58 18.66
CA PRO A 633 18.05 45.43 18.83
C PRO A 633 16.72 44.71 18.61
N VAL A 634 16.67 43.74 17.69
CA VAL A 634 15.47 42.97 17.36
C VAL A 634 15.07 42.09 18.52
N THR A 635 15.99 41.25 19.01
CA THR A 635 15.71 40.35 20.14
C THR A 635 15.51 41.12 21.43
N ARG A 636 16.25 42.21 21.66
CA ARG A 636 16.02 43.12 22.78
C ARG A 636 14.62 43.72 22.75
N SER A 637 14.16 44.16 21.58
CA SER A 637 12.83 44.73 21.41
C SER A 637 11.73 43.69 21.57
N PHE A 638 11.93 42.49 21.02
CA PHE A 638 10.97 41.41 21.10
C PHE A 638 10.81 40.89 22.53
N LEU A 639 11.92 40.59 23.22
CA LEU A 639 11.95 39.97 24.56
C LEU A 639 11.92 40.97 25.73
N GLY A 640 12.17 42.25 25.46
CA GLY A 640 12.37 43.28 26.48
C GLY A 640 11.13 44.09 26.81
N GLN A 641 9.96 43.65 26.36
CA GLN A 641 8.69 44.29 26.74
C GLN A 641 8.13 43.64 28.01
N PRO A 642 7.53 44.42 28.93
CA PRO A 642 6.86 43.86 30.12
C PRO A 642 5.70 42.96 29.75
N GLU A 643 4.94 43.34 28.73
CA GLU A 643 3.77 42.64 28.22
C GLU A 643 4.02 42.17 26.78
N GLY A 644 3.66 40.90 26.53
CA GLY A 644 3.79 40.24 25.24
C GLY A 644 2.44 40.02 24.54
N VAL A 645 2.41 40.20 23.23
CA VAL A 645 1.25 39.94 22.37
C VAL A 645 1.21 38.48 21.92
N TYR A 646 2.38 37.87 21.75
CA TYR A 646 2.48 36.44 21.44
C TYR A 646 1.86 35.60 22.57
N ASN A 647 0.86 34.80 22.22
CA ASN A 647 0.20 33.84 23.10
C ASN A 647 -0.19 32.61 22.29
N ILE A 648 0.67 31.59 22.28
CA ILE A 648 0.42 30.38 21.50
C ILE A 648 -0.74 29.54 22.06
N ARG A 649 -1.00 29.61 23.38
CA ARG A 649 -2.16 28.94 24.00
C ARG A 649 -3.48 29.49 23.45
N ALA A 650 -3.63 30.82 23.49
CA ALA A 650 -4.81 31.48 22.92
C ALA A 650 -4.92 31.27 21.41
N ALA A 651 -3.77 31.24 20.71
CA ALA A 651 -3.73 30.96 19.27
C ALA A 651 -4.26 29.54 18.94
N MET A 652 -3.92 28.53 19.75
CA MET A 652 -4.45 27.18 19.60
C MET A 652 -5.96 27.14 19.79
N ASP A 653 -6.45 27.71 20.90
CA ASP A 653 -7.87 27.67 21.26
C ASP A 653 -8.74 28.45 20.26
N ALA A 654 -8.23 29.56 19.71
CA ALA A 654 -8.91 30.38 18.72
C ALA A 654 -8.65 29.97 17.26
N ARG A 655 -7.97 28.84 16.99
CA ARG A 655 -7.60 28.37 15.65
C ARG A 655 -6.87 29.43 14.80
N LYS A 656 -5.95 30.17 15.42
CA LYS A 656 -5.13 31.18 14.71
C LYS A 656 -4.12 30.50 13.78
N ILE A 657 -3.63 31.28 12.82
CA ILE A 657 -2.57 30.92 11.88
C ILE A 657 -1.34 31.73 12.29
N VAL A 658 -0.39 31.08 12.95
CA VAL A 658 0.80 31.74 13.50
C VAL A 658 1.99 31.43 12.60
N TRP A 659 2.65 32.47 12.09
CA TRP A 659 3.89 32.33 11.33
C TRP A 659 5.06 32.91 12.11
N VAL A 660 6.14 32.15 12.24
CA VAL A 660 7.29 32.50 13.08
C VAL A 660 8.58 32.42 12.26
N CYS A 661 9.22 33.56 12.07
CA CYS A 661 10.47 33.73 11.32
C CYS A 661 11.54 34.34 12.26
N PRO A 662 12.36 33.52 12.95
CA PRO A 662 13.18 33.97 14.07
C PRO A 662 14.48 34.71 13.74
N GLY A 663 14.91 34.86 12.49
CA GLY A 663 16.13 35.64 12.17
C GLY A 663 17.23 34.91 11.39
N GLY A 664 17.15 33.58 11.28
CA GLY A 664 18.21 32.73 10.73
C GLY A 664 18.63 31.59 11.68
N ASN A 665 19.89 31.17 11.55
CA ASN A 665 20.47 30.01 12.26
C ASN A 665 21.61 30.38 13.23
N GLY A 666 21.75 31.66 13.58
CA GLY A 666 22.78 32.13 14.52
C GLY A 666 22.60 31.58 15.94
N PRO A 667 23.61 31.68 16.83
CA PRO A 667 23.47 31.28 18.23
C PRO A 667 22.34 32.00 18.98
N THR A 668 22.04 33.25 18.60
CA THR A 668 20.93 34.03 19.17
C THR A 668 19.58 33.52 18.68
N ASP A 669 19.46 33.28 17.37
CA ASP A 669 18.21 32.81 16.74
C ASP A 669 17.87 31.38 17.20
N ARG A 670 18.88 30.53 17.42
CA ARG A 670 18.70 29.19 18.00
C ARG A 670 18.14 29.25 19.42
N LEU A 671 18.67 30.14 20.27
CA LEU A 671 18.15 30.32 21.63
C LEU A 671 16.70 30.84 21.61
N LEU A 672 16.40 31.79 20.73
CA LEU A 672 15.05 32.31 20.56
C LEU A 672 14.07 31.26 20.06
N THR A 673 14.49 30.46 19.08
CA THR A 673 13.70 29.35 18.55
C THR A 673 13.44 28.29 19.62
N ALA A 674 14.44 27.98 20.46
CA ALA A 674 14.28 27.07 21.60
C ALA A 674 13.29 27.62 22.63
N LEU A 675 13.34 28.93 22.93
CA LEU A 675 12.37 29.59 23.80
C LEU A 675 10.93 29.46 23.27
N LEU A 676 10.72 29.74 21.99
CA LEU A 676 9.40 29.61 21.33
C LEU A 676 8.92 28.15 21.28
N ALA A 677 9.82 27.20 21.03
CA ALA A 677 9.52 25.78 21.02
C ALA A 677 9.12 25.25 22.41
N ARG A 678 9.82 25.67 23.47
CA ARG A 678 9.46 25.30 24.84
C ARG A 678 8.19 25.99 25.32
N ASP A 679 7.93 27.22 24.89
CA ASP A 679 6.65 27.88 25.16
C ASP A 679 5.49 27.14 24.48
N LEU A 680 5.66 26.66 23.24
CA LEU A 680 4.69 25.79 22.60
C LEU A 680 4.45 24.52 23.42
N LEU A 681 5.50 23.85 23.92
CA LEU A 681 5.35 22.68 24.79
C LEU A 681 4.54 22.99 26.04
N ARG A 682 4.93 24.03 26.76
CA ARG A 682 4.24 24.53 27.95
C ARG A 682 2.77 24.79 27.65
N ALA A 683 2.48 25.53 26.58
CA ALA A 683 1.13 25.87 26.17
C ALA A 683 0.31 24.63 25.80
N VAL A 684 0.91 23.63 25.13
CA VAL A 684 0.23 22.37 24.80
C VAL A 684 -0.10 21.59 26.07
N ARG A 685 0.83 21.45 27.03
CA ARG A 685 0.59 20.81 28.33
C ARG A 685 -0.47 21.52 29.16
N SER A 686 -0.53 22.84 29.09
CA SER A 686 -1.53 23.62 29.81
C SER A 686 -2.97 23.27 29.41
N ARG A 687 -3.18 22.69 28.21
CA ARG A 687 -4.49 22.24 27.72
C ARG A 687 -5.07 21.04 28.50
N ARG A 688 -4.36 20.57 29.54
CA ARG A 688 -4.88 19.62 30.52
C ARG A 688 -6.14 20.12 31.23
N ASP A 689 -6.30 21.43 31.31
CA ASP A 689 -7.50 22.13 31.81
C ASP A 689 -8.74 21.94 30.91
N THR A 690 -8.55 21.50 29.67
CA THR A 690 -9.60 21.37 28.66
C THR A 690 -9.91 19.89 28.45
N ALA A 691 -11.18 19.50 28.55
CA ALA A 691 -11.61 18.11 28.29
C ALA A 691 -11.26 17.68 26.86
N GLU A 692 -10.85 16.42 26.68
CA GLU A 692 -10.33 15.93 25.40
C GLU A 692 -11.29 16.12 24.22
N SER A 693 -12.60 15.92 24.44
CA SER A 693 -13.65 16.15 23.43
C SER A 693 -13.71 17.60 22.93
N ASN A 694 -13.37 18.56 23.81
CA ASN A 694 -13.46 19.99 23.53
C ASN A 694 -12.13 20.55 22.99
N ARG A 695 -11.04 19.78 23.06
CA ARG A 695 -9.75 20.17 22.49
C ARG A 695 -9.85 20.21 20.97
N VAL A 696 -9.56 21.38 20.41
CA VAL A 696 -9.48 21.62 18.97
C VAL A 696 -8.10 21.20 18.43
N PRO A 697 -8.01 20.49 17.29
CA PRO A 697 -6.72 20.16 16.67
C PRO A 697 -5.93 21.40 16.25
N PHE A 698 -4.64 21.40 16.53
CA PHE A 698 -3.68 22.42 16.12
C PHE A 698 -2.47 21.77 15.45
N ARG A 699 -1.96 22.33 14.34
CA ARG A 699 -0.83 21.74 13.61
C ARG A 699 0.41 22.63 13.71
N ALA A 700 1.52 22.09 14.20
CA ALA A 700 2.80 22.77 14.22
C ALA A 700 3.72 22.20 13.12
N TYR A 701 4.15 23.08 12.22
CA TYR A 701 5.07 22.78 11.13
C TYR A 701 6.46 23.32 11.47
N PHE A 702 7.46 22.46 11.41
CA PHE A 702 8.86 22.81 11.66
C PHE A 702 9.67 22.49 10.41
N ASP A 703 10.11 23.53 9.71
CA ASP A 703 10.94 23.37 8.49
C ASP A 703 12.29 22.69 8.81
N GLU A 704 12.80 22.90 10.03
CA GLU A 704 13.98 22.22 10.54
C GLU A 704 13.77 21.64 11.95
N LEU A 705 13.59 20.32 12.04
CA LEU A 705 13.41 19.61 13.31
C LEU A 705 14.57 19.80 14.30
N ILE A 706 15.79 20.03 13.82
CA ILE A 706 16.95 20.23 14.71
C ILE A 706 16.74 21.41 15.67
N THR A 707 15.91 22.38 15.28
CA THR A 707 15.58 23.54 16.11
C THR A 707 14.76 23.17 17.35
N LEU A 708 14.04 22.05 17.32
CA LEU A 708 13.29 21.50 18.45
C LEU A 708 14.14 20.62 19.36
N THR A 709 15.22 20.03 18.85
CA THR A 709 15.89 18.91 19.50
C THR A 709 17.13 19.30 20.30
N GLY A 710 17.09 20.40 21.05
CA GLY A 710 18.22 20.82 21.89
C GLY A 710 18.65 19.75 22.92
N ALA A 711 19.70 20.04 23.69
CA ALA A 711 20.55 19.07 24.40
C ALA A 711 19.93 18.19 25.51
N ALA A 712 18.60 18.08 25.62
CA ALA A 712 17.89 17.15 26.50
C ALA A 712 17.06 16.13 25.69
N PRO A 713 17.67 15.06 25.14
CA PRO A 713 17.03 14.07 24.26
C PRO A 713 15.82 13.36 24.84
N GLU A 714 15.84 13.05 26.14
CA GLU A 714 14.81 12.27 26.82
C GLU A 714 13.49 13.06 26.95
N THR A 715 13.58 14.36 27.20
CA THR A 715 12.44 15.28 27.30
C THR A 715 11.71 15.48 25.97
N ILE A 716 12.40 15.29 24.84
CA ILE A 716 11.84 15.55 23.50
C ILE A 716 10.93 14.40 23.02
N ALA A 717 11.27 13.15 23.31
CA ALA A 717 10.40 12.01 23.01
C ALA A 717 9.07 12.12 23.78
N ALA A 718 9.16 12.43 25.08
CA ALA A 718 7.99 12.71 25.92
C ALA A 718 7.18 13.92 25.41
N MET A 719 7.84 14.96 24.89
CA MET A 719 7.18 16.11 24.26
C MET A 719 6.30 15.71 23.07
N PHE A 720 6.76 14.82 22.19
CA PHE A 720 5.93 14.35 21.06
C PHE A 720 4.73 13.51 21.51
N GLU A 721 4.86 12.76 22.60
CA GLU A 721 3.75 12.03 23.22
C GLU A 721 2.71 12.99 23.82
N ASP A 722 3.16 14.03 24.54
CA ASP A 722 2.30 15.07 25.09
C ASP A 722 1.56 15.82 23.98
N PHE A 723 2.25 16.18 22.90
CA PHE A 723 1.66 16.82 21.74
C PHE A 723 0.46 16.05 21.20
N ARG A 724 0.63 14.74 21.01
CA ARG A 724 -0.46 13.84 20.60
C ARG A 724 -1.61 13.85 21.60
N LYS A 725 -1.34 13.68 22.90
CA LYS A 725 -2.35 13.64 23.97
C LYS A 725 -3.21 14.91 24.02
N TYR A 726 -2.61 16.05 23.70
CA TYR A 726 -3.26 17.35 23.73
C TYR A 726 -3.67 17.88 22.34
N LYS A 727 -3.80 17.00 21.34
CA LYS A 727 -4.25 17.33 19.97
C LYS A 727 -3.43 18.45 19.31
N CYS A 728 -2.13 18.47 19.56
CA CYS A 728 -1.15 19.22 18.78
C CYS A 728 -0.43 18.23 17.86
N HIS A 729 -0.61 18.38 16.55
CA HIS A 729 -0.02 17.49 15.55
C HIS A 729 1.26 18.13 15.02
N VAL A 730 2.32 17.34 14.84
CA VAL A 730 3.61 17.88 14.39
C VAL A 730 3.98 17.37 13.01
N HIS A 731 4.38 18.31 12.17
CA HIS A 731 4.95 18.09 10.85
C HIS A 731 6.39 18.59 10.88
N GLY A 732 7.32 17.65 10.97
CA GLY A 732 8.74 17.96 11.11
C GLY A 732 9.53 17.59 9.88
N MET A 733 10.38 18.50 9.40
CA MET A 733 11.29 18.22 8.29
C MET A 733 12.74 18.23 8.76
N THR A 734 13.56 17.36 8.17
CA THR A 734 15.00 17.31 8.43
C THR A 734 15.77 16.92 7.18
N GLN A 735 17.01 17.38 7.08
CA GLN A 735 17.91 16.95 6.01
C GLN A 735 18.53 15.58 6.31
N LEU A 736 18.78 15.30 7.60
CA LEU A 736 19.51 14.12 8.03
C LEU A 736 19.02 13.71 9.43
N LEU A 737 18.40 12.54 9.53
CA LEU A 737 17.89 12.00 10.80
C LEU A 737 18.99 11.75 11.82
N SER A 738 20.22 11.46 11.40
CA SER A 738 21.35 11.24 12.33
C SER A 738 21.81 12.50 13.05
N ARG A 739 21.37 13.70 12.62
CA ARG A 739 21.57 14.95 13.38
C ARG A 739 20.67 15.06 14.60
N LEU A 740 19.59 14.27 14.65
CA LEU A 740 18.72 14.22 15.81
C LEU A 740 19.31 13.26 16.85
N PRO A 741 19.15 13.54 18.15
CA PRO A 741 19.53 12.62 19.21
C PRO A 741 18.90 11.23 19.02
N GLY A 742 19.61 10.18 19.45
CA GLY A 742 19.19 8.78 19.29
C GLY A 742 17.76 8.49 19.77
N PRO A 743 17.40 8.81 21.03
CA PRO A 743 16.05 8.59 21.56
C PRO A 743 14.96 9.32 20.77
N VAL A 744 15.24 10.56 20.35
CA VAL A 744 14.30 11.35 19.55
C VAL A 744 14.06 10.68 18.21
N ARG A 745 15.12 10.35 17.48
CA ARG A 745 15.03 9.67 16.18
C ARG A 745 14.20 8.39 16.28
N GLN A 746 14.43 7.58 17.31
CA GLN A 746 13.67 6.34 17.53
C GLN A 746 12.18 6.62 17.79
N SER A 747 11.86 7.54 18.70
CA SER A 747 10.47 7.92 18.99
C SER A 747 9.76 8.49 17.75
N LEU A 748 10.44 9.31 16.95
CA LEU A 748 9.89 9.89 15.72
C LEU A 748 9.54 8.80 14.70
N LEU A 749 10.45 7.86 14.44
CA LEU A 749 10.23 6.78 13.46
C LEU A 749 9.12 5.82 13.91
N GLN A 750 9.10 5.46 15.20
CA GLN A 750 8.09 4.54 15.77
C GLN A 750 6.67 5.13 15.76
N ASN A 751 6.53 6.43 16.01
CA ASN A 751 5.22 7.07 16.20
C ASN A 751 4.70 7.81 14.95
N ALA A 752 5.48 7.87 13.86
CA ALA A 752 5.12 8.61 12.66
C ALA A 752 3.88 8.05 11.95
N SER A 753 2.81 8.85 11.99
CA SER A 753 1.63 8.67 11.15
C SER A 753 1.90 8.97 9.68
N THR A 754 3.02 9.59 9.33
CA THR A 754 3.49 9.69 7.94
C THR A 754 5.01 9.75 7.92
N LEU A 755 5.63 8.89 7.12
CA LEU A 755 7.06 8.96 6.81
C LEU A 755 7.20 9.35 5.35
N ALA A 756 7.97 10.39 5.08
CA ALA A 756 8.23 10.87 3.73
C ALA A 756 9.72 11.03 3.50
N ALA A 757 10.21 10.58 2.34
CA ALA A 757 11.57 10.80 1.89
C ALA A 757 11.58 11.37 0.46
N THR A 758 12.42 12.36 0.23
CA THR A 758 12.76 12.87 -1.12
C THR A 758 14.24 12.64 -1.40
N ALA A 759 14.74 13.08 -2.56
CA ALA A 759 16.13 12.95 -2.95
C ALA A 759 17.08 13.42 -1.84
N GLY A 760 18.20 12.71 -1.66
CA GLY A 760 19.15 12.93 -0.57
C GLY A 760 20.37 12.03 -0.70
N SER A 761 21.32 12.14 0.24
CA SER A 761 22.42 11.18 0.29
C SER A 761 21.91 9.81 0.74
N ARG A 762 22.57 8.73 0.31
CA ARG A 762 22.24 7.37 0.74
C ARG A 762 22.16 7.24 2.27
N SER A 763 23.09 7.87 2.98
CA SER A 763 23.13 7.90 4.45
C SER A 763 21.95 8.62 5.10
N ALA A 764 21.38 9.63 4.45
CA ALA A 764 20.22 10.35 4.96
C ALA A 764 18.92 9.55 4.78
N ILE A 765 18.85 8.76 3.71
CA ILE A 765 17.64 8.08 3.25
C ILE A 765 17.53 6.66 3.80
N ALA A 766 18.65 5.96 3.99
CA ALA A 766 18.69 4.58 4.49
C ALA A 766 17.86 4.34 5.76
N PRO A 767 17.84 5.22 6.78
CA PRO A 767 17.00 5.00 7.96
C PRO A 767 15.51 4.96 7.65
N ILE A 768 15.04 5.73 6.65
CA ILE A 768 13.62 5.72 6.25
C ILE A 768 13.31 4.51 5.38
N THR A 769 14.19 4.13 4.44
CA THR A 769 13.93 2.95 3.58
C THR A 769 13.96 1.65 4.36
N ALA A 770 14.76 1.58 5.44
CA ALA A 770 14.75 0.44 6.36
C ALA A 770 13.37 0.20 6.99
N GLU A 771 12.65 1.27 7.36
CA GLU A 771 11.25 1.18 7.86
C GLU A 771 10.26 0.69 6.79
N TRP A 772 10.67 0.71 5.52
CA TRP A 772 9.91 0.20 4.38
C TRP A 772 10.41 -1.16 3.88
N GLY A 773 11.33 -1.83 4.60
CA GLY A 773 11.94 -3.08 4.16
C GLY A 773 12.80 -2.93 2.91
N ASP A 774 13.44 -1.77 2.74
CA ASP A 774 14.29 -1.39 1.59
C ASP A 774 13.62 -1.53 0.22
N THR A 775 12.29 -1.37 0.19
CA THR A 775 11.49 -1.41 -1.04
C THR A 775 10.59 -0.16 -1.10
N PRO A 776 11.04 0.96 -1.70
CA PRO A 776 12.26 1.09 -2.53
C PRO A 776 13.55 1.22 -1.70
N GLY A 777 14.65 0.74 -2.27
CA GLY A 777 15.97 0.86 -1.66
C GLY A 777 16.48 2.31 -1.65
N PRO A 778 17.49 2.61 -0.82
CA PRO A 778 17.99 3.96 -0.61
C PRO A 778 18.54 4.61 -1.89
N ASP A 779 19.11 3.82 -2.81
CA ASP A 779 19.68 4.32 -4.07
C ASP A 779 18.60 4.83 -5.04
N ILE A 780 17.41 4.23 -5.01
CA ILE A 780 16.24 4.67 -5.80
C ILE A 780 15.73 6.00 -5.24
N VAL A 781 15.53 6.08 -3.93
CA VAL A 781 14.99 7.28 -3.29
C VAL A 781 15.97 8.45 -3.36
N ALA A 782 17.28 8.18 -3.27
CA ALA A 782 18.33 9.19 -3.38
C ALA A 782 18.35 9.92 -4.73
N THR A 783 17.91 9.25 -5.80
CA THR A 783 17.94 9.73 -7.19
C THR A 783 16.61 10.31 -7.67
N LEU A 784 15.64 10.49 -6.77
CA LEU A 784 14.36 11.10 -7.10
C LEU A 784 14.51 12.49 -7.75
N ASN A 785 13.57 12.81 -8.64
CA ASN A 785 13.45 14.15 -9.19
C ASN A 785 13.00 15.14 -8.10
N ARG A 786 13.21 16.43 -8.36
CA ARG A 786 12.74 17.50 -7.48
C ARG A 786 11.22 17.39 -7.28
N PHE A 787 10.77 17.58 -6.05
CA PHE A 787 9.36 17.44 -5.63
C PHE A 787 8.80 16.01 -5.72
N GLU A 788 9.59 15.00 -6.03
CA GLU A 788 9.13 13.62 -5.90
C GLU A 788 9.45 13.10 -4.49
N HIS A 789 8.50 12.37 -3.91
CA HIS A 789 8.61 11.78 -2.59
C HIS A 789 8.19 10.32 -2.63
N TYR A 790 8.86 9.46 -1.86
CA TYR A 790 8.25 8.22 -1.40
C TYR A 790 7.65 8.45 -0.01
N MET A 791 6.44 7.95 0.21
CA MET A 791 5.69 8.21 1.43
C MET A 791 4.94 6.97 1.92
N SER A 792 4.99 6.70 3.22
CA SER A 792 4.08 5.79 3.89
C SER A 792 3.11 6.57 4.77
N LEU A 793 1.83 6.25 4.66
CA LEU A 793 0.69 7.03 5.16
C LEU A 793 -0.19 6.16 6.07
N THR A 794 -0.91 6.73 7.05
CA THR A 794 -1.96 6.01 7.80
C THR A 794 -3.30 6.40 7.22
N VAL A 795 -4.08 5.41 6.83
CA VAL A 795 -5.48 5.56 6.47
C VAL A 795 -6.27 4.40 7.10
N HIS A 796 -7.35 4.71 7.81
CA HIS A 796 -8.20 3.72 8.50
C HIS A 796 -7.41 2.81 9.46
N GLY A 797 -6.50 3.40 10.23
CA GLY A 797 -5.61 2.68 11.15
C GLY A 797 -4.56 1.78 10.49
N SER A 798 -4.47 1.74 9.16
CA SER A 798 -3.53 0.90 8.42
C SER A 798 -2.48 1.74 7.69
N ARG A 799 -1.23 1.28 7.68
CA ARG A 799 -0.17 1.83 6.83
C ARG A 799 -0.42 1.50 5.36
N VAL A 800 -0.36 2.52 4.50
CA VAL A 800 -0.43 2.47 3.04
C VAL A 800 0.90 2.98 2.48
N GLY A 801 1.44 2.32 1.46
CA GLY A 801 2.75 2.65 0.86
C GLY A 801 3.91 1.76 1.34
N PRO A 802 5.17 2.11 1.00
CA PRO A 802 5.58 3.39 0.44
C PRO A 802 5.10 3.59 -1.00
N ALA A 803 4.50 4.75 -1.26
CA ALA A 803 4.05 5.14 -2.59
C ALA A 803 4.83 6.36 -3.08
N GLN A 804 5.12 6.39 -4.38
CA GLN A 804 5.69 7.57 -5.01
C GLN A 804 4.58 8.62 -5.21
N ILE A 805 4.77 9.78 -4.60
CA ILE A 805 3.84 10.91 -4.61
C ILE A 805 4.62 12.16 -5.04
N THR A 806 4.09 12.86 -6.04
CA THR A 806 4.60 14.18 -6.42
C THR A 806 4.10 15.20 -5.40
N GLY A 807 5.01 15.95 -4.80
CA GLY A 807 4.75 17.04 -3.89
C GLY A 807 3.87 18.11 -4.56
N PRO A 808 2.85 18.62 -3.85
CA PRO A 808 1.97 19.65 -4.38
C PRO A 808 2.72 20.99 -4.44
N HIS A 809 2.85 21.54 -5.64
CA HIS A 809 3.37 22.90 -5.84
C HIS A 809 2.21 23.90 -5.68
N LEU A 810 2.38 24.98 -4.91
CA LEU A 810 1.27 25.88 -4.62
C LEU A 810 0.74 26.56 -5.89
N ASP A 811 1.63 26.94 -6.82
CA ASP A 811 1.21 27.61 -8.06
C ASP A 811 0.42 26.69 -9.01
N ASP A 812 0.52 25.37 -8.83
CA ASP A 812 -0.25 24.39 -9.61
C ASP A 812 -1.57 24.05 -8.91
N VAL A 813 -1.50 23.75 -7.61
CA VAL A 813 -2.62 23.19 -6.84
C VAL A 813 -3.54 24.27 -6.29
N PHE A 814 -2.98 25.43 -5.91
CA PHE A 814 -3.70 26.54 -5.29
C PHE A 814 -3.75 27.78 -6.21
N ALA A 815 -3.53 27.60 -7.52
CA ALA A 815 -3.55 28.68 -8.52
C ALA A 815 -4.79 29.58 -8.38
N ASP A 816 -5.96 28.96 -8.27
CA ASP A 816 -7.26 29.64 -8.17
C ASP A 816 -7.47 30.39 -6.85
N LEU A 817 -6.68 30.04 -5.82
CA LEU A 817 -6.68 30.68 -4.50
C LEU A 817 -5.62 31.77 -4.38
N ALA A 818 -4.70 31.92 -5.34
CA ALA A 818 -3.70 32.98 -5.27
C ALA A 818 -4.34 34.38 -5.37
N ARG A 819 -4.05 35.25 -4.40
CA ARG A 819 -4.50 36.65 -4.31
C ARG A 819 -3.30 37.60 -4.11
N PRO A 820 -2.33 37.66 -5.03
CA PRO A 820 -1.12 38.47 -4.87
C PRO A 820 -1.41 39.97 -4.68
N ARG A 821 -2.50 40.48 -5.27
CA ARG A 821 -2.94 41.88 -5.09
C ARG A 821 -3.40 42.21 -3.67
N GLN A 822 -3.77 41.20 -2.88
CA GLN A 822 -4.19 41.37 -1.48
C GLN A 822 -3.06 41.13 -0.47
N ALA A 823 -1.85 40.81 -0.92
CA ALA A 823 -0.69 40.55 -0.05
C ALA A 823 -0.44 41.68 0.97
N ALA A 824 -0.46 42.94 0.52
CA ALA A 824 -0.26 44.10 1.39
C ALA A 824 -1.42 44.30 2.40
N ALA A 825 -2.63 43.79 2.11
CA ALA A 825 -3.72 43.78 3.08
C ALA A 825 -3.51 42.70 4.15
N LEU A 826 -3.06 41.51 3.73
CA LEU A 826 -2.70 40.41 4.63
C LEU A 826 -1.59 40.82 5.61
N GLU A 827 -0.52 41.42 5.11
CA GLU A 827 0.60 41.86 5.96
C GLU A 827 0.16 42.93 6.97
N ARG A 828 -0.68 43.88 6.56
CA ARG A 828 -1.26 44.87 7.48
C ARG A 828 -2.14 44.20 8.53
N ALA A 829 -2.99 43.25 8.14
CA ALA A 829 -3.82 42.49 9.07
C ALA A 829 -2.96 41.69 10.07
N ALA A 830 -1.91 41.01 9.59
CA ALA A 830 -0.98 40.25 10.40
C ALA A 830 -0.26 41.13 11.43
N ARG A 831 0.22 42.31 11.01
CA ARG A 831 0.84 43.31 11.89
C ARG A 831 -0.12 43.89 12.91
N THR A 832 -1.37 44.14 12.51
CA THR A 832 -2.41 44.64 13.42
C THR A 832 -2.74 43.59 14.49
N SER A 833 -2.92 42.34 14.07
CA SER A 833 -3.18 41.19 14.95
C SER A 833 -2.03 40.94 15.94
N SER A 834 -0.79 41.12 15.52
CA SER A 834 0.40 40.99 16.38
C SER A 834 0.77 42.28 17.14
N GLN A 835 -0.05 43.33 17.03
CA GLN A 835 0.18 44.68 17.56
C GLN A 835 1.63 45.16 17.30
N ALA A 836 2.09 44.95 16.06
CA ALA A 836 3.46 45.25 15.70
C ALA A 836 3.75 46.76 15.82
N ALA A 837 4.83 47.10 16.50
CA ALA A 837 5.26 48.47 16.74
C ALA A 837 6.65 48.73 16.11
N PRO A 838 7.00 49.99 15.82
CA PRO A 838 8.32 50.33 15.29
C PRO A 838 9.45 49.85 16.22
N LEU A 839 10.50 49.27 15.63
CA LEU A 839 11.67 48.76 16.34
C LEU A 839 12.29 49.80 17.30
N SER A 840 12.38 51.06 16.85
CA SER A 840 12.93 52.16 17.66
C SER A 840 12.11 52.45 18.92
N GLN A 841 10.78 52.38 18.82
CA GLN A 841 9.87 52.56 19.95
C GLN A 841 10.03 51.43 20.96
N LEU A 842 10.04 50.18 20.50
CA LEU A 842 10.19 49.00 21.35
C LEU A 842 11.57 48.96 22.02
N THR A 843 12.63 49.36 21.31
CA THR A 843 13.98 49.46 21.87
C THR A 843 14.04 50.50 22.99
N ALA A 844 13.41 51.66 22.79
CA ALA A 844 13.34 52.71 23.80
C ALA A 844 12.52 52.29 25.04
N GLN A 845 11.42 51.58 24.83
CA GLN A 845 10.61 51.00 25.92
C GLN A 845 11.42 49.97 26.72
N ALA A 846 12.05 49.01 26.04
CA ALA A 846 12.89 47.99 26.68
C ALA A 846 14.06 48.60 27.48
N SER A 847 14.62 49.72 27.01
CA SER A 847 15.70 50.43 27.72
C SER A 847 15.24 51.09 29.03
N ARG A 848 13.97 51.50 29.12
CA ARG A 848 13.39 52.09 30.34
C ARG A 848 12.85 51.05 31.32
N GLN A 849 12.72 49.79 30.89
CA GLN A 849 12.02 48.78 31.68
C GLN A 849 12.70 48.49 33.02
N HIS A 850 14.03 48.55 33.09
CA HIS A 850 14.74 48.34 34.34
C HIS A 850 14.31 49.33 35.43
N GLY A 851 14.23 50.63 35.12
CA GLY A 851 13.78 51.65 36.09
C GLY A 851 12.30 51.51 36.48
N ARG A 852 11.46 50.93 35.63
CA ARG A 852 10.06 50.65 35.98
C ARG A 852 9.94 49.50 36.98
N VAL A 853 10.73 48.45 36.79
CA VAL A 853 10.81 47.32 37.72
C VAL A 853 11.39 47.79 39.05
N ASP A 854 12.44 48.61 39.03
CA ASP A 854 13.03 49.18 40.24
C ASP A 854 12.03 50.04 41.02
N ALA A 855 11.26 50.89 40.33
CA ALA A 855 10.17 51.67 40.93
C ALA A 855 8.92 50.86 41.33
N LEU A 856 8.86 49.57 41.02
CA LEU A 856 7.84 48.65 41.55
C LEU A 856 8.32 48.00 42.85
N LEU A 857 9.63 47.77 42.98
CA LEU A 857 10.25 47.10 44.10
C LEU A 857 10.57 48.04 45.27
N THR A 858 10.76 49.32 44.98
CA THR A 858 10.92 50.43 45.93
C THR A 858 9.58 51.06 46.27
#